data_AF-A0A2V1ARV7-F1
#
_entry.id   AF-A0A2V1ARV7-F1
#
_cell.length_a   1.000
_cell.length_b   1.000
_cell.length_c   1.000
_cell.angle_alpha   90.00
_cell.angle_beta   90.00
_cell.angle_gamma   90.00
#
_symmetry.space_group_name_H-M   'P 1'
#
loop_
_entity.id
_entity.type
_entity.pdbx_description
1 polymer ?
#
loop_
_entity_poly.entity_id
_entity_poly.type
_entity_poly.pdbx_seq_one_letter_code
_entity_poly.pdbx_strand_id
1 'polypeptide(L)'
;MILSRKNAHSVEQMSKLTRDLQYIAYKHAGYKYPLLFAVDMEGGMLNSLFDSQNLVQYPGAMALAASGDPQLAYEVSKALAEELRYIGFSIILGPVLDVITKLSHQLVSVRSFGTTIDEVTKYGKAVAKGLKDGGLITVGKHFPGIGNASVDSLLEVPMMADSLEQIRRFNSVPFVELINEGLVDGISAAGCGVPTISPDETHACLSPVLINQFLRQEIGFDGFVISECLEMDALYHSIGLGQGVMLAVCAGCDLVMVCHDFELQIEAIESLSIAVNNGTLEEHMYTPSLARIEKLQKMLPTWDQIFPDDNPLDPTLFRLAHPETWKQHKALSEYAYRRSITLVRDYESVIPLTQFLKPKEQNNILILTPLLNPIYPQSEDPSKKNLYPGESVFSKFGEHLSEFSDSENFNVLHTTYTANGLTALHESLIEHSQAVIVFTSEASRNMYQIGIVKYVSILCGASPSSLSQQSGQAHLSKPLVIVATSSPYDFYYNKSIGSAYLCCYDYTENVLKELVGVLMGTYPAQGCVPGEKKFVADRSRKRRIASSPGKSPEKPRRSVPPKRKWLVDDFDCHRDWRGLLKLFKGNQPNFSESTFRLLVSFLHSTSATQRHFVIRNSSLNILYGVVITWVQDIGSKDFPDEDKTGSIVYLLVDKSKRLQSIGKNLHLRAMRYLLKEQHCTTVTLGCSFPMPVFFEEGFEDRNSSFLHNVGWDVTEQTKSWPNHIMVLNELSSWSVPQKIFRELMIVGVRFDICSQMDKLEALVSRATEYDAQEKASPVSTSTTNTPDSNPTVTDVKTHNRWLRELYREAMHCNDNNSAFEAKIIIALEPSNQNVIGGIILFTNKSNLAKYYPFVEEACLGTGTYRKEALVGGIVGPVIDPSYSNLTEIFKFGLICSAVTYLKSNYCDINSANSMNSCMMVEVMDGKSFNGIKAIGFEPWRQYHSYYDRQREELINLKETN
;
A
#
# COMPACT_ATOMS: atom_id res chain seq x y z
N MET A 1 -4.50 -20.75 3.20
CA MET A 1 -5.79 -20.16 3.62
C MET A 1 -5.73 -19.90 5.11
N ILE A 2 -6.29 -18.79 5.58
CA ILE A 2 -6.51 -18.50 7.00
C ILE A 2 -8.00 -18.70 7.30
N LEU A 3 -8.33 -19.44 8.37
CA LEU A 3 -9.71 -19.73 8.74
C LEU A 3 -9.98 -19.29 10.18
N SER A 4 -11.23 -18.95 10.44
CA SER A 4 -11.77 -18.55 11.74
C SER A 4 -13.22 -19.02 11.90
N ARG A 5 -13.86 -18.71 13.02
CA ARG A 5 -15.28 -18.97 13.24
C ARG A 5 -16.22 -18.38 12.19
N LYS A 6 -15.80 -17.34 11.46
CA LYS A 6 -16.58 -16.80 10.34
C LYS A 6 -16.81 -17.83 9.24
N ASN A 7 -15.96 -18.87 9.16
CA ASN A 7 -16.02 -19.90 8.13
C ASN A 7 -16.82 -21.14 8.58
N ALA A 8 -16.89 -21.44 9.88
CA ALA A 8 -17.63 -22.58 10.43
C ALA A 8 -18.02 -22.34 11.89
N HIS A 9 -19.22 -22.78 12.29
CA HIS A 9 -19.77 -22.51 13.63
C HIS A 9 -19.39 -23.55 14.69
N SER A 10 -18.92 -24.73 14.28
CA SER A 10 -18.47 -25.82 15.16
C SER A 10 -17.18 -26.45 14.65
N VAL A 11 -16.49 -27.21 15.53
CA VAL A 11 -15.28 -27.96 15.17
C VAL A 11 -15.58 -29.03 14.12
N GLU A 12 -16.77 -29.63 14.16
CA GLU A 12 -17.23 -30.61 13.16
C GLU A 12 -17.34 -29.99 11.77
N GLN A 13 -18.01 -28.83 11.68
CA GLN A 13 -18.11 -28.10 10.41
C GLN A 13 -16.74 -27.64 9.92
N MET A 14 -15.87 -27.17 10.81
CA MET A 14 -14.51 -26.73 10.44
C MET A 14 -13.67 -27.91 9.92
N SER A 15 -13.71 -29.05 10.60
CA SER A 15 -12.99 -30.26 10.18
C SER A 15 -13.49 -30.76 8.82
N LYS A 16 -14.81 -30.71 8.60
CA LYS A 16 -15.39 -31.05 7.31
C LYS A 16 -14.96 -30.06 6.22
N LEU A 17 -15.01 -28.76 6.50
CA LEU A 17 -14.62 -27.70 5.57
C LEU A 17 -13.15 -27.85 5.13
N THR A 18 -12.22 -28.02 6.08
CA THR A 18 -10.80 -28.22 5.75
C THR A 18 -10.61 -29.47 4.90
N ARG A 19 -11.31 -30.57 5.21
CA ARG A 19 -11.26 -31.81 4.43
C ARG A 19 -11.83 -31.68 3.02
N ASP A 20 -12.98 -31.03 2.86
CA ASP A 20 -13.61 -30.79 1.56
C ASP A 20 -12.70 -29.91 0.67
N LEU A 21 -12.11 -28.85 1.23
CA LEU A 21 -11.18 -27.98 0.51
C LEU A 21 -9.90 -28.71 0.08
N GLN A 22 -9.37 -29.61 0.93
CA GLN A 22 -8.25 -30.48 0.54
C GLN A 22 -8.64 -31.42 -0.61
N TYR A 23 -9.84 -32.00 -0.56
CA TYR A 23 -10.29 -32.92 -1.61
C TYR A 23 -10.45 -32.19 -2.96
N ILE A 24 -10.96 -30.96 -2.94
CA ILE A 24 -11.05 -30.11 -4.13
C ILE A 24 -9.64 -29.82 -4.69
N ALA A 25 -8.70 -29.40 -3.85
CA ALA A 25 -7.33 -29.16 -4.27
C ALA A 25 -6.66 -30.41 -4.86
N TYR A 26 -6.92 -31.58 -4.27
CA TYR A 26 -6.38 -32.85 -4.72
C TYR A 26 -6.99 -33.34 -6.03
N LYS A 27 -8.31 -33.65 -6.03
CA LYS A 27 -8.97 -34.35 -7.14
C LYS A 27 -9.44 -33.44 -8.26
N HIS A 28 -9.87 -32.22 -7.94
CA HIS A 28 -10.44 -31.33 -8.95
C HIS A 28 -9.41 -30.37 -9.53
N ALA A 29 -8.47 -29.87 -8.71
CA ALA A 29 -7.47 -28.90 -9.13
C ALA A 29 -6.07 -29.48 -9.40
N GLY A 30 -5.80 -30.73 -8.99
CA GLY A 30 -4.54 -31.42 -9.29
C GLY A 30 -3.30 -30.83 -8.59
N TYR A 31 -3.45 -30.29 -7.38
CA TYR A 31 -2.34 -29.65 -6.67
C TYR A 31 -1.29 -30.68 -6.26
N LYS A 32 0.00 -30.34 -6.42
CA LYS A 32 1.12 -31.23 -6.03
C LYS A 32 1.20 -31.42 -4.50
N TYR A 33 0.94 -30.38 -3.74
CA TYR A 33 1.01 -30.36 -2.27
C TYR A 33 -0.34 -29.94 -1.68
N PRO A 34 -0.68 -30.36 -0.44
CA PRO A 34 -1.91 -29.94 0.20
C PRO A 34 -1.98 -28.44 0.49
N LEU A 35 -3.19 -27.95 0.70
CA LEU A 35 -3.43 -26.59 1.16
C LEU A 35 -2.90 -26.39 2.58
N LEU A 36 -2.26 -25.24 2.81
CA LEU A 36 -1.90 -24.78 4.15
C LEU A 36 -3.12 -24.10 4.79
N PHE A 37 -3.57 -24.60 5.93
CA PHE A 37 -4.56 -23.92 6.76
C PHE A 37 -3.89 -23.28 7.97
N ALA A 38 -4.07 -21.98 8.10
CA ALA A 38 -3.62 -21.16 9.21
C ALA A 38 -4.80 -20.81 10.13
N VAL A 39 -4.52 -20.71 11.43
CA VAL A 39 -5.46 -20.21 12.44
C VAL A 39 -4.77 -19.23 13.37
N ASP A 40 -5.50 -18.20 13.79
CA ASP A 40 -5.10 -17.33 14.88
C ASP A 40 -5.76 -17.78 16.19
N MET A 41 -5.04 -18.61 16.96
CA MET A 41 -5.55 -19.21 18.20
C MET A 41 -4.56 -18.96 19.35
N GLU A 42 -4.75 -17.87 20.08
CA GLU A 42 -3.82 -17.45 21.16
C GLU A 42 -4.26 -17.94 22.55
N GLY A 43 -5.48 -18.45 22.67
CA GLY A 43 -6.07 -18.84 23.96
C GLY A 43 -6.72 -17.66 24.69
N GLY A 44 -7.25 -17.91 25.88
CA GLY A 44 -8.00 -16.94 26.67
C GLY A 44 -9.15 -16.33 25.86
N MET A 45 -9.19 -15.00 25.80
CA MET A 45 -10.21 -14.23 25.07
C MET A 45 -10.03 -14.27 23.55
N LEU A 46 -8.86 -14.67 23.05
CA LEU A 46 -8.50 -14.71 21.62
C LEU A 46 -8.67 -16.15 21.11
N ASN A 47 -9.92 -16.62 21.14
CA ASN A 47 -10.30 -17.95 20.66
C ASN A 47 -11.12 -17.88 19.36
N SER A 48 -10.46 -18.15 18.23
CA SER A 48 -11.08 -18.09 16.90
C SER A 48 -12.00 -19.27 16.56
N LEU A 49 -12.09 -20.34 17.35
CA LEU A 49 -12.80 -21.58 16.99
C LEU A 49 -13.66 -22.18 18.12
N PHE A 50 -14.00 -21.39 19.15
CA PHE A 50 -14.63 -21.90 20.37
C PHE A 50 -15.81 -22.88 20.13
N ASP A 51 -15.65 -24.09 20.67
CA ASP A 51 -16.62 -25.16 20.74
C ASP A 51 -16.32 -25.99 22.00
N SER A 52 -17.00 -25.69 23.11
CA SER A 52 -16.75 -26.32 24.42
C SER A 52 -16.93 -27.84 24.44
N GLN A 53 -17.60 -28.42 23.43
CA GLN A 53 -17.80 -29.85 23.35
C GLN A 53 -16.65 -30.58 22.65
N ASN A 54 -15.94 -29.91 21.75
CA ASN A 54 -15.00 -30.57 20.82
C ASN A 54 -13.62 -29.88 20.69
N LEU A 55 -13.40 -28.73 21.33
CA LEU A 55 -12.11 -28.06 21.45
C LEU A 55 -11.93 -27.51 22.88
N VAL A 56 -10.82 -27.85 23.54
CA VAL A 56 -10.56 -27.37 24.91
C VAL A 56 -10.20 -25.89 24.88
N GLN A 57 -10.81 -25.12 25.80
CA GLN A 57 -10.42 -23.73 26.05
C GLN A 57 -9.18 -23.70 26.94
N TYR A 58 -8.14 -22.96 26.57
CA TYR A 58 -6.90 -22.82 27.34
C TYR A 58 -6.65 -21.36 27.74
N PRO A 59 -5.87 -21.09 28.81
CA PRO A 59 -5.52 -19.73 29.21
C PRO A 59 -4.70 -18.99 28.14
N GLY A 60 -4.83 -17.66 28.09
CA GLY A 60 -4.02 -16.82 27.21
C GLY A 60 -2.58 -16.64 27.68
N ALA A 61 -1.76 -15.95 26.88
CA ALA A 61 -0.32 -15.80 27.10
C ALA A 61 0.04 -15.25 28.50
N MET A 62 -0.55 -14.13 28.93
CA MET A 62 -0.22 -13.56 30.24
C MET A 62 -0.67 -14.46 31.40
N ALA A 63 -1.77 -15.20 31.24
CA ALA A 63 -2.25 -16.16 32.23
C ALA A 63 -1.27 -17.32 32.38
N LEU A 64 -0.78 -17.88 31.26
CA LEU A 64 0.25 -18.91 31.26
C LEU A 64 1.54 -18.41 31.90
N ALA A 65 1.96 -17.19 31.60
CA ALA A 65 3.12 -16.59 32.24
C ALA A 65 2.92 -16.37 33.75
N ALA A 66 1.71 -16.00 34.15
CA ALA A 66 1.36 -15.77 35.55
C ALA A 66 1.39 -17.04 36.39
N SER A 67 1.23 -18.21 35.77
CA SER A 67 1.37 -19.51 36.45
C SER A 67 2.76 -19.70 37.10
N GLY A 68 3.78 -19.01 36.60
CA GLY A 68 5.17 -19.16 37.03
C GLY A 68 5.87 -20.41 36.49
N ASP A 69 5.21 -21.17 35.61
CA ASP A 69 5.64 -22.49 35.15
C ASP A 69 5.69 -22.59 33.61
N PRO A 70 6.88 -22.44 33.00
CA PRO A 70 7.05 -22.63 31.56
C PRO A 70 6.76 -24.04 31.07
N GLN A 71 6.94 -25.06 31.91
CA GLN A 71 6.65 -26.43 31.52
C GLN A 71 5.15 -26.61 31.32
N LEU A 72 4.34 -26.01 32.19
CA LEU A 72 2.90 -25.95 32.02
C LEU A 72 2.49 -25.22 30.72
N ALA A 73 3.17 -24.11 30.37
CA ALA A 73 2.93 -23.41 29.10
C ALA A 73 3.28 -24.27 27.87
N TYR A 74 4.36 -25.06 27.95
CA TYR A 74 4.72 -26.06 26.94
C TYR A 74 3.63 -27.15 26.80
N GLU A 75 3.17 -27.73 27.91
CA GLU A 75 2.17 -28.80 27.90
C GLU A 75 0.83 -28.31 27.35
N VAL A 76 0.37 -27.13 27.77
CA VAL A 76 -0.87 -26.50 27.27
C VAL A 76 -0.80 -26.25 25.77
N SER A 77 0.30 -25.66 25.30
CA SER A 77 0.47 -25.34 23.89
C SER A 77 0.60 -26.58 23.01
N LYS A 78 1.25 -27.65 23.51
CA LYS A 78 1.28 -28.94 22.84
C LYS A 78 -0.11 -29.57 22.71
N ALA A 79 -0.88 -29.59 23.80
CA ALA A 79 -2.24 -30.12 23.81
C ALA A 79 -3.15 -29.37 22.81
N LEU A 80 -3.06 -28.03 22.80
CA LEU A 80 -3.76 -27.19 21.82
C LEU A 80 -3.35 -27.52 20.38
N ALA A 81 -2.05 -27.68 20.12
CA ALA A 81 -1.55 -27.97 18.78
C ALA A 81 -2.00 -29.35 18.27
N GLU A 82 -2.03 -30.37 19.13
CA GLU A 82 -2.54 -31.70 18.79
C GLU A 82 -4.03 -31.64 18.40
N GLU A 83 -4.85 -30.91 19.16
CA GLU A 83 -6.27 -30.71 18.85
C GLU A 83 -6.48 -29.97 17.52
N LEU A 84 -5.79 -28.84 17.30
CA LEU A 84 -5.90 -28.04 16.07
C LEU A 84 -5.41 -28.81 14.84
N ARG A 85 -4.31 -29.57 14.97
CA ARG A 85 -3.80 -30.42 13.90
C ARG A 85 -4.81 -31.48 13.50
N TYR A 86 -5.54 -32.05 14.46
CA TYR A 86 -6.59 -33.04 14.20
C TYR A 86 -7.80 -32.45 13.46
N ILE A 87 -8.08 -31.16 13.64
CA ILE A 87 -9.11 -30.42 12.87
C ILE A 87 -8.66 -30.16 11.42
N GLY A 88 -7.35 -30.26 11.15
CA GLY A 88 -6.75 -30.06 9.82
C GLY A 88 -5.96 -28.76 9.67
N PHE A 89 -5.70 -28.04 10.77
CA PHE A 89 -4.79 -26.89 10.74
C PHE A 89 -3.33 -27.34 10.63
N SER A 90 -2.55 -26.55 9.90
CA SER A 90 -1.13 -26.80 9.66
C SER A 90 -0.23 -25.69 10.21
N ILE A 91 -0.73 -24.44 10.20
CA ILE A 91 -0.03 -23.26 10.66
C ILE A 91 -0.80 -22.66 11.83
N ILE A 92 -0.07 -22.25 12.87
CA ILE A 92 -0.59 -21.38 13.91
C ILE A 92 0.14 -20.04 13.87
N LEU A 93 -0.62 -18.95 13.87
CA LEU A 93 -0.09 -17.60 13.99
C LEU A 93 0.24 -17.29 15.45
N GLY A 94 1.32 -17.89 15.95
CA GLY A 94 1.85 -17.70 17.29
C GLY A 94 3.17 -18.46 17.51
N PRO A 95 3.87 -18.21 18.64
CA PRO A 95 3.43 -17.39 19.77
C PRO A 95 3.53 -15.87 19.52
N VAL A 96 2.84 -15.11 20.38
CA VAL A 96 3.00 -13.66 20.49
C VAL A 96 4.29 -13.35 21.25
N LEU A 97 5.20 -12.61 20.62
CA LEU A 97 6.55 -12.28 21.10
C LEU A 97 6.71 -10.79 21.41
N ASP A 98 5.60 -10.06 21.44
CA ASP A 98 5.58 -8.63 21.75
C ASP A 98 5.87 -8.41 23.24
N VAL A 99 6.89 -7.59 23.54
CA VAL A 99 7.15 -7.13 24.91
C VAL A 99 6.36 -5.85 25.15
N ILE A 100 5.36 -5.92 26.03
CA ILE A 100 4.54 -4.75 26.37
C ILE A 100 5.24 -3.89 27.44
N THR A 101 4.92 -2.60 27.52
CA THR A 101 5.29 -1.79 28.69
C THR A 101 4.15 -1.72 29.69
N LYS A 102 4.45 -1.44 30.96
CA LYS A 102 3.43 -1.40 32.02
C LYS A 102 2.35 -0.33 31.82
N LEU A 103 2.57 0.60 30.89
CA LEU A 103 1.68 1.70 30.52
C LEU A 103 1.28 1.67 29.04
N SER A 104 1.74 0.68 28.25
CA SER A 104 1.34 0.58 26.84
C SER A 104 -0.14 0.21 26.78
N HIS A 105 -0.97 1.18 26.44
CA HIS A 105 -2.35 0.96 26.08
C HIS A 105 -2.41 0.36 24.67
N GLN A 106 -3.40 -0.50 24.40
CA GLN A 106 -3.80 -0.70 23.02
C GLN A 106 -4.16 -2.15 22.62
N LEU A 107 -3.15 -2.76 22.01
CA LEU A 107 -3.33 -3.75 20.95
C LEU A 107 -2.93 -5.16 21.37
N VAL A 108 -1.90 -5.25 22.22
CA VAL A 108 -1.35 -6.53 22.68
C VAL A 108 -1.88 -6.88 24.07
N SER A 109 -1.66 -6.04 25.09
CA SER A 109 -2.20 -6.24 26.45
C SER A 109 -1.90 -7.67 26.97
N VAL A 110 -2.90 -8.39 27.49
CA VAL A 110 -2.80 -9.77 28.00
C VAL A 110 -2.42 -10.83 26.94
N ARG A 111 -2.34 -10.46 25.65
CA ARG A 111 -1.81 -11.32 24.58
C ARG A 111 -0.30 -11.49 24.66
N SER A 112 0.40 -10.61 25.38
CA SER A 112 1.82 -10.77 25.69
C SER A 112 2.03 -11.62 26.95
N PHE A 113 3.12 -12.38 26.99
CA PHE A 113 3.55 -13.08 28.20
C PHE A 113 4.01 -12.16 29.33
N GLY A 114 4.35 -10.89 29.05
CA GLY A 114 4.77 -10.00 30.12
C GLY A 114 5.42 -8.70 29.67
N THR A 115 6.01 -8.00 30.62
CA THR A 115 6.57 -6.65 30.42
C THR A 115 8.09 -6.60 30.31
N THR A 116 8.75 -7.76 30.28
CA THR A 116 10.20 -7.88 30.20
C THR A 116 10.60 -8.85 29.10
N ILE A 117 11.76 -8.60 28.49
CA ILE A 117 12.34 -9.45 27.45
C ILE A 117 12.50 -10.88 27.96
N ASP A 118 13.01 -11.05 29.18
CA ASP A 118 13.30 -12.36 29.76
C ASP A 118 12.03 -13.21 29.90
N GLU A 119 10.94 -12.63 30.43
CA GLU A 119 9.67 -13.34 30.59
C GLU A 119 9.04 -13.69 29.24
N VAL A 120 9.01 -12.75 28.29
CA VAL A 120 8.45 -13.00 26.96
C VAL A 120 9.26 -14.04 26.20
N THR A 121 10.59 -14.01 26.31
CA THR A 121 11.46 -15.01 25.69
C THR A 121 11.28 -16.38 26.34
N LYS A 122 11.25 -16.45 27.67
CA LYS A 122 11.11 -17.70 28.43
C LYS A 122 9.81 -18.45 28.10
N TYR A 123 8.68 -17.76 28.17
CA TYR A 123 7.38 -18.39 27.86
C TYR A 123 7.15 -18.52 26.35
N GLY A 124 7.65 -17.57 25.54
CA GLY A 124 7.65 -17.68 24.08
C GLY A 124 8.36 -18.94 23.61
N LYS A 125 9.55 -19.26 24.15
CA LYS A 125 10.29 -20.49 23.84
C LYS A 125 9.50 -21.74 24.22
N ALA A 126 8.90 -21.77 25.42
CA ALA A 126 8.11 -22.91 25.88
C ALA A 126 6.88 -23.16 25.01
N VAL A 127 6.13 -22.09 24.68
CA VAL A 127 4.94 -22.19 23.82
C VAL A 127 5.31 -22.56 22.39
N ALA A 128 6.32 -21.92 21.80
CA ALA A 128 6.78 -22.28 20.44
C ALA A 128 7.19 -23.75 20.37
N LYS A 129 7.92 -24.24 21.36
CA LYS A 129 8.32 -25.64 21.44
C LYS A 129 7.11 -26.57 21.56
N GLY A 130 6.11 -26.23 22.39
CA GLY A 130 4.91 -27.05 22.56
C GLY A 130 4.07 -27.11 21.28
N LEU A 131 3.86 -25.96 20.63
CA LEU A 131 3.17 -25.88 19.32
C LEU A 131 3.85 -26.74 18.26
N LYS A 132 5.18 -26.65 18.17
CA LYS A 132 6.00 -27.42 17.23
C LYS A 132 5.97 -28.92 17.52
N ASP A 133 6.13 -29.31 18.79
CA ASP A 133 6.10 -30.72 19.20
C ASP A 133 4.69 -31.34 19.05
N GLY A 134 3.62 -30.53 19.11
CA GLY A 134 2.25 -30.94 18.75
C GLY A 134 2.02 -31.07 17.24
N GLY A 135 2.99 -30.65 16.42
CA GLY A 135 3.03 -30.84 14.97
C GLY A 135 2.46 -29.69 14.15
N LEU A 136 2.37 -28.48 14.70
CA LEU A 136 2.01 -27.27 13.95
C LEU A 136 3.27 -26.50 13.51
N ILE A 137 3.17 -25.88 12.34
CA ILE A 137 4.13 -24.88 11.86
C ILE A 137 3.93 -23.62 12.68
N THR A 138 5.00 -23.20 13.37
CA THR A 138 4.94 -22.12 14.37
C THR A 138 5.39 -20.79 13.77
N VAL A 139 4.58 -19.73 13.90
CA VAL A 139 4.81 -18.42 13.29
C VAL A 139 4.84 -17.31 14.34
N GLY A 140 6.04 -16.84 14.71
CA GLY A 140 6.21 -15.80 15.72
C GLY A 140 5.66 -14.44 15.26
N LYS A 141 4.93 -13.72 16.13
CA LYS A 141 4.28 -12.44 15.80
C LYS A 141 4.30 -11.43 16.94
N HIS A 142 4.17 -10.12 16.70
CA HIS A 142 4.07 -9.45 15.40
C HIS A 142 5.38 -8.71 15.12
N PHE A 143 6.19 -9.20 14.19
CA PHE A 143 7.53 -8.65 13.97
C PHE A 143 7.46 -7.21 13.44
N PRO A 144 8.25 -6.25 13.99
CA PRO A 144 9.43 -6.44 14.83
C PRO A 144 9.20 -6.37 16.35
N GLY A 145 7.95 -6.46 16.81
CA GLY A 145 7.53 -6.37 18.20
C GLY A 145 6.73 -5.08 18.47
N ILE A 146 5.41 -5.18 18.41
CA ILE A 146 4.48 -4.02 18.47
C ILE A 146 4.02 -3.66 19.89
N GLY A 147 4.64 -4.22 20.93
CA GLY A 147 4.21 -4.01 22.31
C GLY A 147 4.24 -2.54 22.78
N ASN A 148 5.03 -1.69 22.14
CA ASN A 148 5.09 -0.24 22.38
C ASN A 148 4.30 0.60 21.36
N ALA A 149 3.62 -0.03 20.41
CA ALA A 149 2.86 0.70 19.41
C ALA A 149 1.67 1.45 20.05
N SER A 150 1.43 2.67 19.58
CA SER A 150 0.26 3.49 19.94
C SER A 150 -0.63 3.68 18.72
N VAL A 151 -1.94 3.74 18.91
CA VAL A 151 -2.89 4.03 17.82
C VAL A 151 -2.90 5.55 17.56
N ASP A 152 -2.69 5.95 16.31
CA ASP A 152 -2.90 7.35 15.91
C ASP A 152 -4.40 7.66 15.83
N SER A 153 -4.84 8.70 16.53
CA SER A 153 -6.22 9.18 16.48
C SER A 153 -6.69 9.68 15.11
N LEU A 154 -5.79 10.02 14.18
CA LEU A 154 -6.14 10.57 12.86
C LEU A 154 -6.25 9.50 11.76
N LEU A 155 -5.44 8.45 11.87
CA LEU A 155 -5.31 7.41 10.84
C LEU A 155 -5.85 6.05 11.28
N GLU A 156 -6.18 5.91 12.57
CA GLU A 156 -6.61 4.67 13.21
C GLU A 156 -5.62 3.49 13.03
N VAL A 157 -4.36 3.79 12.68
CA VAL A 157 -3.30 2.80 12.45
C VAL A 157 -2.38 2.70 13.66
N PRO A 158 -2.01 1.47 14.09
CA PRO A 158 -0.93 1.27 15.05
C PRO A 158 0.40 1.80 14.53
N MET A 159 1.07 2.68 15.29
CA MET A 159 2.38 3.21 14.93
C MET A 159 3.43 2.92 16.00
N MET A 160 4.62 2.53 15.53
CA MET A 160 5.82 2.38 16.33
C MET A 160 6.74 3.59 16.12
N ALA A 161 6.87 4.42 17.16
CA ALA A 161 7.82 5.53 17.17
C ALA A 161 9.26 5.09 17.51
N ASP A 162 9.47 3.80 17.80
CA ASP A 162 10.79 3.24 18.12
C ASP A 162 11.75 3.40 16.93
N SER A 163 12.99 3.81 17.20
CA SER A 163 14.08 3.74 16.22
C SER A 163 14.50 2.29 15.95
N LEU A 164 15.16 2.06 14.80
CA LEU A 164 15.68 0.72 14.48
C LEU A 164 16.60 0.15 15.58
N GLU A 165 17.38 1.00 16.26
CA GLU A 165 18.26 0.56 17.34
C GLU A 165 17.49 0.16 18.62
N GLN A 166 16.39 0.85 18.93
CA GLN A 166 15.50 0.45 20.03
C GLN A 166 14.83 -0.89 19.70
N ILE A 167 14.35 -1.06 18.47
CA ILE A 167 13.80 -2.33 18.00
C ILE A 167 14.81 -3.46 18.15
N ARG A 168 16.07 -3.27 17.74
CA ARG A 168 17.15 -4.26 17.90
C ARG A 168 17.39 -4.67 19.35
N ARG A 169 17.41 -3.70 20.27
CA ARG A 169 17.80 -3.94 21.67
C ARG A 169 16.65 -4.32 22.59
N PHE A 170 15.40 -4.15 22.14
CA PHE A 170 14.23 -4.35 22.99
C PHE A 170 13.15 -5.17 22.28
N ASN A 171 12.47 -4.58 21.29
CA ASN A 171 11.25 -5.15 20.71
C ASN A 171 11.49 -6.52 20.05
N SER A 172 12.59 -6.64 19.31
CA SER A 172 12.89 -7.83 18.49
C SER A 172 13.67 -8.91 19.21
N VAL A 173 14.14 -8.67 20.45
CA VAL A 173 15.01 -9.62 21.16
C VAL A 173 14.37 -11.00 21.33
N PRO A 174 13.08 -11.13 21.73
CA PRO A 174 12.45 -12.45 21.80
C PRO A 174 12.39 -13.16 20.44
N PHE A 175 12.20 -12.43 19.33
CA PHE A 175 12.21 -13.01 17.99
C PHE A 175 13.58 -13.58 17.64
N VAL A 176 14.65 -12.81 17.87
CA VAL A 176 16.04 -13.24 17.61
C VAL A 176 16.37 -14.51 18.38
N GLU A 177 16.00 -14.56 19.66
CA GLU A 177 16.23 -15.71 20.54
C GLU A 177 15.53 -16.98 20.03
N LEU A 178 14.24 -16.89 19.64
CA LEU A 178 13.50 -18.04 19.13
C LEU A 178 13.96 -18.47 17.73
N ILE A 179 14.40 -17.52 16.89
CA ILE A 179 14.98 -17.80 15.57
C ILE A 179 16.30 -18.57 15.72
N ASN A 180 17.19 -18.11 16.60
CA ASN A 180 18.49 -18.74 16.83
C ASN A 180 18.37 -20.18 17.37
N GLU A 181 17.31 -20.47 18.12
CA GLU A 181 17.01 -21.81 18.63
C GLU A 181 16.20 -22.68 17.64
N GLY A 182 15.81 -22.15 16.48
CA GLY A 182 15.03 -22.89 15.48
C GLY A 182 13.60 -23.23 15.93
N LEU A 183 13.05 -22.46 16.87
CA LEU A 183 11.74 -22.71 17.46
C LEU A 183 10.58 -22.16 16.62
N VAL A 184 10.85 -21.23 15.70
CA VAL A 184 9.87 -20.69 14.76
C VAL A 184 10.20 -21.11 13.33
N ASP A 185 9.18 -21.53 12.59
CA ASP A 185 9.30 -21.91 11.16
C ASP A 185 9.00 -20.71 10.26
N GLY A 186 8.19 -19.76 10.76
CA GLY A 186 7.87 -18.52 10.09
C GLY A 186 7.79 -17.31 11.02
N ILE A 187 7.72 -16.12 10.42
CA ILE A 187 7.50 -14.85 11.12
C ILE A 187 6.31 -14.12 10.48
N SER A 188 5.38 -13.64 11.30
CA SER A 188 4.33 -12.74 10.86
C SER A 188 4.78 -11.29 11.06
N ALA A 189 4.88 -10.56 9.96
CA ALA A 189 5.31 -9.17 9.93
C ALA A 189 4.12 -8.23 10.15
N ALA A 190 4.26 -7.29 11.08
CA ALA A 190 3.17 -6.45 11.55
C ALA A 190 2.69 -5.41 10.52
N GLY A 191 1.39 -5.16 10.50
CA GLY A 191 0.76 -4.03 9.78
C GLY A 191 0.81 -2.72 10.58
N CYS A 192 1.95 -2.38 11.20
CA CYS A 192 2.09 -1.13 11.97
C CYS A 192 3.00 -0.12 11.26
N GLY A 193 2.66 1.16 11.30
CA GLY A 193 3.48 2.23 10.73
C GLY A 193 4.80 2.39 11.48
N VAL A 194 5.92 2.54 10.75
CA VAL A 194 7.28 2.71 11.33
C VAL A 194 7.94 4.02 10.86
N PRO A 195 7.37 5.20 11.22
CA PRO A 195 7.76 6.50 10.63
C PRO A 195 9.21 6.92 10.87
N THR A 196 9.87 6.38 11.91
CA THR A 196 11.29 6.64 12.22
C THR A 196 12.26 5.79 11.38
N ILE A 197 11.76 4.75 10.71
CA ILE A 197 12.56 3.78 9.95
C ILE A 197 12.31 3.93 8.45
N SER A 198 11.04 4.07 8.06
CA SER A 198 10.63 4.17 6.66
C SER A 198 9.75 5.42 6.44
N PRO A 199 9.89 6.11 5.30
CA PRO A 199 9.09 7.30 5.01
C PRO A 199 7.59 6.97 4.90
N ASP A 200 6.76 8.01 4.97
CA ASP A 200 5.32 7.98 4.67
C ASP A 200 4.52 6.92 5.46
N GLU A 201 4.88 6.66 6.72
CA GLU A 201 4.18 5.70 7.61
C GLU A 201 4.07 4.29 7.01
N THR A 202 5.07 3.91 6.21
CA THR A 202 5.15 2.57 5.62
C THR A 202 5.02 1.52 6.72
N HIS A 203 4.15 0.54 6.51
CA HIS A 203 3.89 -0.50 7.50
C HIS A 203 5.10 -1.45 7.59
N ALA A 204 5.34 -2.04 8.76
CA ALA A 204 6.52 -2.88 9.00
C ALA A 204 6.63 -4.06 8.02
N CYS A 205 5.51 -4.70 7.68
CA CYS A 205 5.44 -5.76 6.66
C CYS A 205 5.78 -5.32 5.23
N LEU A 206 5.79 -4.01 4.96
CA LEU A 206 6.13 -3.41 3.66
C LEU A 206 7.53 -2.78 3.65
N SER A 207 8.26 -2.85 4.77
CA SER A 207 9.56 -2.19 4.93
C SER A 207 10.72 -3.13 4.60
N PRO A 208 11.49 -2.89 3.51
CA PRO A 208 12.69 -3.68 3.22
C PRO A 208 13.79 -3.49 4.26
N VAL A 209 13.75 -2.41 5.05
CA VAL A 209 14.72 -2.18 6.14
C VAL A 209 14.46 -3.16 7.28
N LEU A 210 13.19 -3.39 7.63
CA LEU A 210 12.85 -4.33 8.70
C LEU A 210 12.89 -5.79 8.23
N ILE A 211 12.34 -6.09 7.06
CA ILE A 211 12.22 -7.47 6.60
C ILE A 211 13.52 -7.94 5.93
N ASN A 212 13.99 -7.26 4.88
CA ASN A 212 15.20 -7.71 4.18
C ASN A 212 16.47 -7.41 4.99
N GLN A 213 16.75 -6.14 5.28
CA GLN A 213 17.99 -5.75 5.94
C GLN A 213 18.06 -6.31 7.37
N PHE A 214 17.05 -6.08 8.20
CA PHE A 214 17.13 -6.50 9.60
C PHE A 214 16.82 -7.99 9.79
N LEU A 215 15.65 -8.49 9.39
CA LEU A 215 15.27 -9.89 9.62
C LEU A 215 16.06 -10.89 8.77
N ARG A 216 16.22 -10.65 7.46
CA ARG A 216 16.94 -11.60 6.59
C ARG A 216 18.46 -11.49 6.72
N GLN A 217 19.03 -10.29 6.67
CA GLN A 217 20.48 -10.11 6.61
C GLN A 217 21.14 -10.03 7.99
N GLU A 218 20.65 -9.16 8.89
CA GLU A 218 21.26 -8.98 10.21
C GLU A 218 20.94 -10.15 11.18
N ILE A 219 19.68 -10.57 11.27
CA ILE A 219 19.26 -11.70 12.13
C ILE A 219 19.60 -13.05 11.47
N GLY A 220 19.62 -13.13 10.13
CA GLY A 220 19.91 -14.37 9.41
C GLY A 220 18.73 -15.35 9.34
N PHE A 221 17.48 -14.87 9.42
CA PHE A 221 16.31 -15.75 9.41
C PHE A 221 16.05 -16.35 8.03
N ASP A 222 15.99 -17.69 7.95
CA ASP A 222 15.74 -18.42 6.69
C ASP A 222 14.37 -19.13 6.63
N GLY A 223 13.52 -19.00 7.65
CA GLY A 223 12.13 -19.45 7.60
C GLY A 223 11.24 -18.54 6.75
N PHE A 224 9.97 -18.85 6.57
CA PHE A 224 9.09 -18.02 5.73
C PHE A 224 8.60 -16.76 6.48
N VAL A 225 8.32 -15.68 5.76
CA VAL A 225 7.71 -14.47 6.31
C VAL A 225 6.33 -14.29 5.70
N ILE A 226 5.33 -14.10 6.54
CA ILE A 226 3.96 -13.76 6.13
C ILE A 226 3.67 -12.29 6.47
N SER A 227 3.09 -11.55 5.53
CA SER A 227 2.62 -10.18 5.80
C SER A 227 1.43 -10.18 6.75
N GLU A 228 1.14 -9.05 7.39
CA GLU A 228 -0.20 -8.78 7.92
C GLU A 228 -1.23 -8.76 6.77
N CYS A 229 -2.52 -8.88 7.11
CA CYS A 229 -3.60 -8.72 6.14
C CYS A 229 -3.50 -7.36 5.45
N LEU A 230 -3.43 -7.34 4.12
CA LEU A 230 -3.28 -6.10 3.35
C LEU A 230 -4.62 -5.42 3.01
N GLU A 231 -5.75 -5.98 3.46
CA GLU A 231 -7.09 -5.36 3.37
C GLU A 231 -7.31 -4.23 4.40
N MET A 232 -6.25 -3.73 5.03
CA MET A 232 -6.36 -2.63 5.98
C MET A 232 -6.79 -1.34 5.27
N ASP A 233 -7.82 -0.66 5.80
CA ASP A 233 -8.37 0.57 5.22
C ASP A 233 -7.30 1.63 4.94
N ALA A 234 -6.35 1.80 5.86
CA ALA A 234 -5.25 2.74 5.69
C ALA A 234 -4.36 2.39 4.49
N LEU A 235 -4.08 1.10 4.25
CA LEU A 235 -3.30 0.65 3.10
C LEU A 235 -4.12 0.80 1.81
N TYR A 236 -5.37 0.36 1.84
CA TYR A 236 -6.32 0.44 0.73
C TYR A 236 -6.45 1.87 0.20
N HIS A 237 -6.63 2.85 1.09
CA HIS A 237 -6.76 4.25 0.72
C HIS A 237 -5.44 4.94 0.38
N SER A 238 -4.33 4.59 1.04
CA SER A 238 -3.05 5.28 0.86
C SER A 238 -2.29 4.84 -0.39
N ILE A 239 -2.16 3.53 -0.60
CA ILE A 239 -1.28 2.95 -1.63
C ILE A 239 -2.01 1.99 -2.57
N GLY A 240 -3.14 1.41 -2.13
CA GLY A 240 -3.89 0.40 -2.87
C GLY A 240 -3.32 -1.00 -2.67
N LEU A 241 -4.18 -2.00 -2.75
CA LEU A 241 -3.86 -3.39 -2.45
C LEU A 241 -2.78 -3.96 -3.36
N GLY A 242 -2.92 -3.83 -4.68
CA GLY A 242 -1.93 -4.33 -5.65
C GLY A 242 -0.52 -3.81 -5.41
N GLN A 243 -0.39 -2.52 -5.07
CA GLN A 243 0.89 -1.92 -4.67
C GLN A 243 1.39 -2.45 -3.33
N GLY A 244 0.50 -2.66 -2.35
CA GLY A 244 0.82 -3.28 -1.06
C GLY A 244 1.38 -4.69 -1.21
N VAL A 245 0.74 -5.52 -2.02
CA VAL A 245 1.19 -6.89 -2.34
C VAL A 245 2.60 -6.86 -2.91
N MET A 246 2.85 -5.96 -3.87
CA MET A 246 4.17 -5.77 -4.45
C MET A 246 5.22 -5.32 -3.45
N LEU A 247 4.87 -4.38 -2.55
CA LEU A 247 5.79 -3.90 -1.52
C LEU A 247 6.10 -4.99 -0.50
N ALA A 248 5.12 -5.81 -0.11
CA ALA A 248 5.33 -6.92 0.83
C ALA A 248 6.33 -7.93 0.25
N VAL A 249 6.12 -8.36 -1.01
CA VAL A 249 7.05 -9.29 -1.69
C VAL A 249 8.44 -8.66 -1.86
N CYS A 250 8.51 -7.40 -2.31
CA CYS A 250 9.79 -6.70 -2.46
C CYS A 250 10.51 -6.46 -1.13
N ALA A 251 9.77 -6.29 -0.02
CA ALA A 251 10.34 -6.20 1.32
C ALA A 251 10.95 -7.52 1.78
N GLY A 252 10.51 -8.65 1.21
CA GLY A 252 10.98 -9.99 1.51
C GLY A 252 9.96 -10.87 2.26
N CYS A 253 8.67 -10.51 2.21
CA CYS A 253 7.60 -11.42 2.61
C CYS A 253 7.44 -12.51 1.55
N ASP A 254 7.36 -13.76 1.98
CA ASP A 254 7.18 -14.91 1.09
C ASP A 254 5.68 -15.21 0.88
N LEU A 255 4.85 -14.97 1.90
CA LEU A 255 3.40 -15.11 1.84
C LEU A 255 2.74 -13.74 2.06
N VAL A 256 1.75 -13.42 1.23
CA VAL A 256 0.94 -12.19 1.37
C VAL A 256 -0.47 -12.58 1.79
N MET A 257 -1.00 -11.91 2.80
CA MET A 257 -2.30 -12.22 3.38
C MET A 257 -3.38 -11.24 2.90
N VAL A 258 -4.48 -11.77 2.35
CA VAL A 258 -5.70 -11.07 1.91
C VAL A 258 -6.89 -11.92 2.36
N CYS A 259 -7.61 -11.49 3.40
CA CYS A 259 -8.40 -12.39 4.25
C CYS A 259 -9.88 -12.53 3.91
N HIS A 260 -10.57 -11.48 3.47
CA HIS A 260 -12.03 -11.43 3.48
C HIS A 260 -12.65 -11.29 2.09
N ASP A 261 -12.15 -10.37 1.25
CA ASP A 261 -12.82 -9.98 0.02
C ASP A 261 -12.25 -10.74 -1.19
N PHE A 262 -13.12 -11.46 -1.90
CA PHE A 262 -12.72 -12.27 -3.04
C PHE A 262 -12.21 -11.43 -4.22
N GLU A 263 -12.81 -10.28 -4.50
CA GLU A 263 -12.36 -9.40 -5.58
C GLU A 263 -10.97 -8.85 -5.28
N LEU A 264 -10.70 -8.53 -4.01
CA LEU A 264 -9.37 -8.12 -3.55
C LEU A 264 -8.33 -9.24 -3.66
N GLN A 265 -8.72 -10.50 -3.42
CA GLN A 265 -7.84 -11.65 -3.63
C GLN A 265 -7.48 -11.80 -5.12
N ILE A 266 -8.43 -11.60 -6.03
CA ILE A 266 -8.17 -11.58 -7.47
C ILE A 266 -7.24 -10.42 -7.85
N GLU A 267 -7.51 -9.21 -7.36
CA GLU A 267 -6.66 -8.02 -7.59
C GLU A 267 -5.20 -8.28 -7.16
N ALA A 268 -4.99 -8.94 -6.02
CA ALA A 268 -3.66 -9.28 -5.52
C ALA A 268 -2.91 -10.24 -6.46
N ILE A 269 -3.59 -11.28 -6.97
CA ILE A 269 -3.01 -12.25 -7.91
C ILE A 269 -2.69 -11.59 -9.25
N GLU A 270 -3.60 -10.78 -9.79
CA GLU A 270 -3.40 -10.05 -11.03
C GLU A 270 -2.24 -9.07 -10.92
N SER A 271 -2.11 -8.38 -9.79
CA SER A 271 -1.01 -7.42 -9.55
C SER A 271 0.35 -8.11 -9.55
N LEU A 272 0.47 -9.31 -8.97
CA LEU A 272 1.69 -10.12 -9.05
C LEU A 272 1.99 -10.58 -10.48
N SER A 273 0.96 -11.05 -11.20
CA SER A 273 1.09 -11.47 -12.61
C SER A 273 1.61 -10.32 -13.49
N ILE A 274 1.02 -9.13 -13.36
CA ILE A 274 1.45 -7.92 -14.07
C ILE A 274 2.91 -7.60 -13.73
N ALA A 275 3.28 -7.61 -12.45
CA ALA A 275 4.62 -7.26 -12.00
C ALA A 275 5.70 -8.23 -12.49
N VAL A 276 5.38 -9.53 -12.60
CA VAL A 276 6.29 -10.53 -13.19
C VAL A 276 6.39 -10.31 -14.70
N ASN A 277 5.27 -10.16 -15.40
CA ASN A 277 5.23 -10.03 -16.86
C ASN A 277 5.94 -8.76 -17.36
N ASN A 278 5.78 -7.63 -16.66
CA ASN A 278 6.47 -6.38 -17.00
C ASN A 278 7.89 -6.30 -16.42
N GLY A 279 8.29 -7.29 -15.61
CA GLY A 279 9.58 -7.42 -14.95
C GLY A 279 9.87 -6.35 -13.90
N THR A 280 8.85 -5.78 -13.29
CA THR A 280 8.96 -5.04 -12.02
C THR A 280 9.43 -5.96 -10.89
N LEU A 281 8.94 -7.21 -10.92
CA LEU A 281 9.37 -8.31 -10.07
C LEU A 281 10.20 -9.29 -10.89
N GLU A 282 11.52 -9.12 -10.85
CA GLU A 282 12.46 -10.01 -11.56
C GLU A 282 12.54 -11.37 -10.85
N GLU A 283 12.82 -12.43 -11.63
CA GLU A 283 12.84 -13.83 -11.13
C GLU A 283 13.67 -14.00 -9.85
N HIS A 284 14.89 -13.48 -9.86
CA HIS A 284 15.80 -13.54 -8.72
C HIS A 284 15.25 -12.94 -7.41
N MET A 285 14.24 -12.05 -7.49
CA MET A 285 13.62 -11.42 -6.34
C MET A 285 12.67 -12.36 -5.59
N TYR A 286 12.02 -13.31 -6.29
CA TYR A 286 11.04 -14.22 -5.68
C TYR A 286 11.46 -15.69 -5.67
N THR A 287 12.50 -16.10 -6.42
CA THR A 287 13.04 -17.47 -6.36
C THR A 287 13.38 -17.91 -4.92
N PRO A 288 14.03 -17.09 -4.07
CA PRO A 288 14.29 -17.48 -2.68
C PRO A 288 13.00 -17.72 -1.88
N SER A 289 11.97 -16.91 -2.12
CA SER A 289 10.66 -17.08 -1.49
C SER A 289 9.98 -18.37 -1.93
N LEU A 290 10.01 -18.69 -3.22
CA LEU A 290 9.49 -19.97 -3.73
C LEU A 290 10.21 -21.17 -3.11
N ALA A 291 11.53 -21.10 -2.90
CA ALA A 291 12.27 -22.17 -2.24
C ALA A 291 11.83 -22.39 -0.78
N ARG A 292 11.57 -21.30 -0.03
CA ARG A 292 11.04 -21.38 1.35
C ARG A 292 9.60 -21.90 1.39
N ILE A 293 8.76 -21.47 0.46
CA ILE A 293 7.38 -21.97 0.33
C ILE A 293 7.39 -23.45 -0.04
N GLU A 294 8.26 -23.90 -0.93
CA GLU A 294 8.35 -25.32 -1.27
C GLU A 294 8.87 -26.14 -0.08
N LYS A 295 9.83 -25.63 0.69
CA LYS A 295 10.27 -26.24 1.96
C LYS A 295 9.11 -26.37 2.95
N LEU A 296 8.29 -25.33 3.08
CA LEU A 296 7.08 -25.33 3.90
C LEU A 296 6.06 -26.36 3.42
N GLN A 297 5.78 -26.42 2.12
CA GLN A 297 4.85 -27.39 1.52
C GLN A 297 5.32 -28.83 1.70
N LYS A 298 6.63 -29.09 1.67
CA LYS A 298 7.22 -30.42 1.93
C LYS A 298 7.08 -30.90 3.37
N MET A 299 6.75 -30.00 4.31
CA MET A 299 6.45 -30.39 5.70
C MET A 299 5.05 -30.97 5.86
N LEU A 300 4.17 -30.78 4.88
CA LEU A 300 2.79 -31.28 4.93
C LEU A 300 2.70 -32.78 4.64
N PRO A 301 1.66 -33.46 5.14
CA PRO A 301 1.39 -34.85 4.77
C PRO A 301 1.14 -34.99 3.26
N THR A 302 1.46 -36.14 2.71
CA THR A 302 1.16 -36.47 1.30
C THR A 302 -0.35 -36.68 1.10
N TRP A 303 -0.82 -36.58 -0.15
CA TRP A 303 -2.22 -36.84 -0.47
C TRP A 303 -2.69 -38.23 -0.06
N ASP A 304 -1.84 -39.26 -0.21
CA ASP A 304 -2.16 -40.64 0.20
C ASP A 304 -2.34 -40.77 1.72
N GLN A 305 -1.65 -39.94 2.51
CA GLN A 305 -1.83 -39.88 3.96
C GLN A 305 -3.13 -39.14 4.35
N ILE A 306 -3.55 -38.15 3.56
CA ILE A 306 -4.79 -37.40 3.81
C ILE A 306 -6.01 -38.22 3.32
N PHE A 307 -5.94 -38.84 2.15
CA PHE A 307 -7.03 -39.59 1.50
C PHE A 307 -6.57 -41.00 1.11
N PRO A 308 -6.45 -41.92 2.08
CA PRO A 308 -6.18 -43.32 1.76
C PRO A 308 -7.30 -43.88 0.88
N ASP A 309 -6.93 -44.64 -0.16
CA ASP A 309 -7.84 -45.21 -1.17
C ASP A 309 -8.75 -44.19 -1.87
N ASP A 310 -8.30 -42.93 -2.00
CA ASP A 310 -9.03 -41.84 -2.65
C ASP A 310 -10.39 -41.50 -2.04
N ASN A 311 -10.65 -41.88 -0.79
CA ASN A 311 -11.97 -41.77 -0.19
C ASN A 311 -12.10 -40.54 0.75
N PRO A 312 -13.01 -39.58 0.46
CA PRO A 312 -13.29 -38.45 1.33
C PRO A 312 -14.27 -38.82 2.46
N LEU A 313 -13.88 -39.75 3.33
CA LEU A 313 -14.65 -40.01 4.55
C LEU A 313 -14.67 -38.77 5.46
N ASP A 314 -15.81 -38.56 6.11
CA ASP A 314 -15.96 -37.48 7.10
C ASP A 314 -14.94 -37.64 8.24
N PRO A 315 -14.31 -36.54 8.68
CA PRO A 315 -13.30 -36.61 9.72
C PRO A 315 -13.93 -36.99 11.06
N THR A 316 -13.31 -37.95 11.76
CA THR A 316 -13.66 -38.23 13.16
C THR A 316 -13.17 -37.07 14.04
N LEU A 317 -13.91 -36.68 15.07
CA LEU A 317 -13.49 -35.62 16.00
C LEU A 317 -12.44 -36.12 17.00
N PHE A 318 -11.51 -35.25 17.41
CA PHE A 318 -10.42 -35.59 18.34
C PHE A 318 -10.95 -36.22 19.63
N ARG A 319 -11.99 -35.65 20.23
CA ARG A 319 -12.64 -36.18 21.44
C ARG A 319 -13.11 -37.62 21.31
N LEU A 320 -13.59 -38.01 20.12
CA LEU A 320 -14.11 -39.36 19.87
C LEU A 320 -12.98 -40.35 19.58
N ALA A 321 -11.95 -39.91 18.86
CA ALA A 321 -10.79 -40.73 18.53
C ALA A 321 -9.84 -40.95 19.73
N HIS A 322 -9.70 -39.95 20.59
CA HIS A 322 -8.75 -39.92 21.71
C HIS A 322 -9.43 -39.50 23.04
N PRO A 323 -10.41 -40.26 23.55
CA PRO A 323 -11.23 -39.84 24.69
C PRO A 323 -10.45 -39.68 26.00
N GLU A 324 -9.40 -40.47 26.23
CA GLU A 324 -8.57 -40.37 27.44
C GLU A 324 -7.63 -39.15 27.38
N THR A 325 -6.97 -38.92 26.25
CA THR A 325 -6.16 -37.72 26.02
C THR A 325 -7.00 -36.45 26.14
N TRP A 326 -8.21 -36.45 25.60
CA TRP A 326 -9.17 -35.35 25.74
C TRP A 326 -9.53 -35.04 27.21
N LYS A 327 -9.67 -36.06 28.07
CA LYS A 327 -9.87 -35.85 29.52
C LYS A 327 -8.63 -35.23 30.17
N GLN A 328 -7.43 -35.68 29.78
CA GLN A 328 -6.17 -35.12 30.27
C GLN A 328 -6.01 -33.65 29.87
N HIS A 329 -6.34 -33.32 28.62
CA HIS A 329 -6.33 -31.95 28.10
C HIS A 329 -7.27 -31.02 28.90
N LYS A 330 -8.48 -31.48 29.23
CA LYS A 330 -9.39 -30.73 30.09
C LYS A 330 -8.85 -30.52 31.50
N ALA A 331 -8.32 -31.57 32.14
CA ALA A 331 -7.73 -31.46 33.46
C ALA A 331 -6.51 -30.52 33.47
N LEU A 332 -5.70 -30.55 32.41
CA LEU A 332 -4.57 -29.63 32.20
C LEU A 332 -5.04 -28.18 32.06
N SER A 333 -6.10 -27.93 31.30
CA SER A 333 -6.71 -26.60 31.17
C SER A 333 -7.20 -26.07 32.53
N GLU A 334 -7.98 -26.86 33.27
CA GLU A 334 -8.48 -26.49 34.61
C GLU A 334 -7.31 -26.18 35.56
N TYR A 335 -6.27 -27.03 35.56
CA TYR A 335 -5.07 -26.80 36.34
C TYR A 335 -4.35 -25.51 35.94
N ALA A 336 -4.23 -25.23 34.64
CA ALA A 336 -3.57 -24.03 34.14
C ALA A 336 -4.32 -22.75 34.53
N TYR A 337 -5.65 -22.74 34.41
CA TYR A 337 -6.50 -21.64 34.88
C TYR A 337 -6.39 -21.42 36.38
N ARG A 338 -6.40 -22.50 37.18
CA ARG A 338 -6.21 -22.40 38.63
C ARG A 338 -4.86 -21.80 38.99
N ARG A 339 -3.81 -22.24 38.29
CA ARG A 339 -2.43 -21.83 38.53
C ARG A 339 -2.19 -20.37 38.15
N SER A 340 -2.91 -19.84 37.16
CA SER A 340 -2.75 -18.46 36.67
C SER A 340 -3.36 -17.40 37.59
N ILE A 341 -4.44 -17.71 38.32
CA ILE A 341 -5.12 -16.75 39.19
C ILE A 341 -4.15 -16.15 40.20
N THR A 342 -4.02 -14.83 40.16
CA THR A 342 -3.00 -14.09 40.88
C THR A 342 -3.63 -13.20 41.94
N LEU A 343 -3.29 -13.45 43.20
CA LEU A 343 -3.55 -12.53 44.30
C LEU A 343 -2.45 -11.46 44.31
N VAL A 344 -2.76 -10.28 43.78
CA VAL A 344 -1.80 -9.17 43.66
C VAL A 344 -1.49 -8.57 45.03
N ARG A 345 -2.53 -8.43 45.86
CA ARG A 345 -2.42 -7.99 47.26
C ARG A 345 -3.63 -8.43 48.07
N ASP A 346 -3.40 -8.63 49.35
CA ASP A 346 -4.42 -8.79 50.37
C ASP A 346 -3.92 -8.14 51.67
N TYR A 347 -4.55 -7.04 52.08
CA TYR A 347 -4.06 -6.25 53.21
C TYR A 347 -4.59 -6.72 54.56
N GLU A 348 -5.79 -7.31 54.57
CA GLU A 348 -6.49 -7.74 55.78
C GLU A 348 -6.66 -9.27 55.82
N SER A 349 -5.96 -9.98 54.93
CA SER A 349 -6.11 -11.44 54.73
C SER A 349 -7.56 -11.80 54.47
N VAL A 350 -8.28 -11.01 53.66
CA VAL A 350 -9.73 -11.15 53.47
C VAL A 350 -10.13 -12.38 52.66
N ILE A 351 -9.18 -13.01 51.96
CA ILE A 351 -9.41 -14.28 51.28
C ILE A 351 -8.94 -15.42 52.18
N PRO A 352 -9.80 -16.41 52.50
CA PRO A 352 -11.11 -16.65 51.92
C PRO A 352 -12.25 -15.82 52.53
N LEU A 353 -13.27 -15.51 51.71
CA LEU A 353 -14.42 -14.70 52.11
C LEU A 353 -15.31 -15.38 53.16
N THR A 354 -15.26 -16.71 53.25
CA THR A 354 -16.03 -17.52 54.21
C THR A 354 -15.82 -17.09 55.66
N GLN A 355 -14.65 -16.52 56.00
CA GLN A 355 -14.37 -16.04 57.36
C GLN A 355 -15.20 -14.82 57.80
N PHE A 356 -15.84 -14.11 56.86
CA PHE A 356 -16.73 -12.98 57.16
C PHE A 356 -18.21 -13.34 57.13
N LEU A 357 -18.53 -14.59 56.76
CA LEU A 357 -19.89 -15.10 56.78
C LEU A 357 -20.24 -15.54 58.21
N LYS A 358 -21.38 -15.08 58.71
CA LYS A 358 -21.83 -15.40 60.06
C LYS A 358 -22.71 -16.66 60.02
N PRO A 359 -22.39 -17.73 60.76
CA PRO A 359 -23.08 -19.03 60.64
C PRO A 359 -24.59 -19.02 60.96
N LYS A 360 -25.10 -18.00 61.66
CA LYS A 360 -26.49 -17.93 62.15
C LYS A 360 -27.30 -16.75 61.60
N GLU A 361 -26.71 -15.93 60.73
CA GLU A 361 -27.38 -14.79 60.10
C GLU A 361 -27.54 -15.06 58.60
N GLN A 362 -28.51 -14.41 57.96
CA GLN A 362 -28.60 -14.43 56.50
C GLN A 362 -27.53 -13.49 55.94
N ASN A 363 -26.50 -14.08 55.32
CA ASN A 363 -25.41 -13.31 54.70
C ASN A 363 -25.73 -13.02 53.24
N ASN A 364 -25.20 -11.93 52.69
CA ASN A 364 -25.29 -11.54 51.29
C ASN A 364 -23.88 -11.21 50.79
N ILE A 365 -23.49 -11.80 49.67
CA ILE A 365 -22.29 -11.41 48.91
C ILE A 365 -22.76 -10.69 47.65
N LEU A 366 -22.34 -9.44 47.48
CA LEU A 366 -22.66 -8.65 46.30
C LEU A 366 -21.57 -8.76 45.23
N ILE A 367 -21.98 -9.07 44.01
CA ILE A 367 -21.17 -9.05 42.80
C ILE A 367 -21.56 -7.81 41.99
N LEU A 368 -20.58 -6.97 41.71
CA LEU A 368 -20.68 -5.81 40.82
C LEU A 368 -19.81 -6.03 39.60
N THR A 369 -20.42 -6.14 38.42
CA THR A 369 -19.70 -6.40 37.16
C THR A 369 -19.86 -5.26 36.15
N PRO A 370 -18.87 -5.02 35.29
CA PRO A 370 -19.05 -4.15 34.13
C PRO A 370 -19.79 -4.90 33.01
N LEU A 371 -20.36 -4.16 32.06
CA LEU A 371 -20.85 -4.74 30.81
C LEU A 371 -19.67 -5.02 29.88
N LEU A 372 -19.50 -6.28 29.46
CA LEU A 372 -18.48 -6.72 28.51
C LEU A 372 -19.10 -7.46 27.34
N ASN A 373 -18.44 -7.43 26.18
CA ASN A 373 -18.85 -8.27 25.07
C ASN A 373 -18.58 -9.75 25.40
N PRO A 374 -19.52 -10.66 25.12
CA PRO A 374 -19.29 -12.07 25.31
C PRO A 374 -18.18 -12.56 24.38
N ILE A 375 -17.27 -13.38 24.90
CA ILE A 375 -16.17 -13.98 24.12
C ILE A 375 -16.74 -14.94 23.08
N TYR A 376 -17.86 -15.60 23.42
CA TYR A 376 -18.50 -16.61 22.59
C TYR A 376 -19.92 -16.15 22.18
N PRO A 377 -20.35 -16.40 20.93
CA PRO A 377 -21.73 -16.21 20.51
C PRO A 377 -22.66 -17.06 21.40
N GLN A 378 -23.67 -16.42 21.97
CA GLN A 378 -24.68 -17.13 22.75
C GLN A 378 -25.77 -17.67 21.82
N SER A 379 -26.23 -18.90 22.03
CA SER A 379 -27.54 -19.30 21.49
C SER A 379 -28.59 -18.40 22.14
N GLU A 380 -29.49 -17.82 21.36
CA GLU A 380 -30.60 -17.04 21.90
C GLU A 380 -31.41 -17.91 22.87
N ASP A 381 -31.19 -17.74 24.16
CA ASP A 381 -32.00 -18.35 25.20
C ASP A 381 -33.24 -17.46 25.38
N PRO A 382 -34.45 -17.95 25.02
CA PRO A 382 -35.67 -17.15 25.10
C PRO A 382 -35.98 -16.70 26.55
N SER A 383 -35.40 -17.34 27.57
CA SER A 383 -35.54 -16.95 28.98
C SER A 383 -34.69 -15.72 29.37
N LYS A 384 -33.70 -15.33 28.56
CA LYS A 384 -32.75 -14.23 28.84
C LYS A 384 -33.05 -12.92 28.10
N LYS A 385 -34.25 -12.79 27.50
CA LYS A 385 -34.68 -11.61 26.70
C LYS A 385 -34.68 -10.26 27.45
N ASN A 386 -34.58 -10.26 28.78
CA ASN A 386 -34.63 -9.04 29.61
C ASN A 386 -33.24 -8.53 30.07
N LEU A 387 -32.13 -9.18 29.69
CA LEU A 387 -30.79 -8.75 30.08
C LEU A 387 -30.22 -7.70 29.11
N TYR A 388 -29.45 -6.74 29.62
CA TYR A 388 -28.71 -5.81 28.77
C TYR A 388 -27.57 -6.54 28.03
N PRO A 389 -27.17 -6.08 26.83
CA PRO A 389 -26.03 -6.63 26.11
C PRO A 389 -24.76 -6.66 26.98
N GLY A 390 -24.21 -7.86 27.21
CA GLY A 390 -23.00 -8.08 27.99
C GLY A 390 -23.21 -8.41 29.47
N GLU A 391 -24.44 -8.31 29.99
CA GLU A 391 -24.77 -8.66 31.37
C GLU A 391 -24.64 -10.17 31.65
N SER A 392 -24.85 -11.00 30.62
CA SER A 392 -24.77 -12.45 30.74
C SER A 392 -23.34 -13.00 30.93
N VAL A 393 -22.29 -12.21 30.68
CA VAL A 393 -20.88 -12.65 30.73
C VAL A 393 -20.52 -13.23 32.10
N PHE A 394 -20.97 -12.58 33.17
CA PHE A 394 -20.65 -12.98 34.55
C PHE A 394 -21.76 -13.78 35.23
N SER A 395 -22.88 -14.04 34.55
CA SER A 395 -24.01 -14.79 35.14
C SER A 395 -23.58 -16.16 35.67
N LYS A 396 -22.75 -16.88 34.91
CA LYS A 396 -22.17 -18.17 35.31
C LYS A 396 -21.27 -18.08 36.54
N PHE A 397 -20.58 -16.95 36.74
CA PHE A 397 -19.80 -16.75 37.96
C PHE A 397 -20.71 -16.67 39.20
N GLY A 398 -21.81 -15.93 39.10
CA GLY A 398 -22.82 -15.86 40.17
C GLY A 398 -23.46 -17.23 40.46
N GLU A 399 -23.79 -17.99 39.42
CA GLU A 399 -24.29 -19.38 39.53
C GLU A 399 -23.26 -20.27 40.27
N HIS A 400 -22.01 -20.32 39.81
CA HIS A 400 -20.96 -21.11 40.47
C HIS A 400 -20.69 -20.67 41.91
N LEU A 401 -20.76 -19.37 42.22
CA LEU A 401 -20.63 -18.89 43.60
C LEU A 401 -21.80 -19.34 44.47
N SER A 402 -23.01 -19.41 43.91
CA SER A 402 -24.20 -19.85 44.65
C SER A 402 -24.16 -21.33 45.01
N GLU A 403 -23.42 -22.16 44.28
CA GLU A 403 -23.22 -23.59 44.64
C GLU A 403 -22.52 -23.77 45.99
N PHE A 404 -21.75 -22.78 46.46
CA PHE A 404 -21.14 -22.77 47.79
C PHE A 404 -22.09 -22.27 48.90
N SER A 405 -23.25 -21.70 48.53
CA SER A 405 -24.26 -21.21 49.47
C SER A 405 -24.81 -22.33 50.34
N ASP A 406 -25.03 -23.51 49.75
CA ASP A 406 -25.58 -24.68 50.43
C ASP A 406 -24.72 -25.12 51.63
N SER A 407 -23.40 -24.86 51.58
CA SER A 407 -22.46 -25.16 52.67
C SER A 407 -22.27 -24.04 53.70
N GLU A 408 -22.42 -22.76 53.32
CA GLU A 408 -21.94 -21.62 54.12
C GLU A 408 -23.02 -20.56 54.46
N ASN A 409 -24.29 -20.80 54.08
CA ASN A 409 -25.47 -19.98 54.42
C ASN A 409 -25.34 -18.48 54.03
N PHE A 410 -25.34 -18.20 52.72
CA PHE A 410 -25.32 -16.83 52.17
C PHE A 410 -26.08 -16.72 50.84
N ASN A 411 -26.68 -15.58 50.52
CA ASN A 411 -27.23 -15.29 49.19
C ASN A 411 -26.18 -14.63 48.30
N VAL A 412 -26.23 -14.93 47.00
CA VAL A 412 -25.48 -14.21 45.97
C VAL A 412 -26.37 -13.14 45.36
N LEU A 413 -25.98 -11.88 45.50
CA LEU A 413 -26.62 -10.75 44.83
C LEU A 413 -25.72 -10.34 43.67
N HIS A 414 -26.25 -10.27 42.45
CA HIS A 414 -25.48 -9.87 41.27
C HIS A 414 -26.18 -8.73 40.54
N THR A 415 -25.45 -7.64 40.33
CA THR A 415 -25.90 -6.52 39.51
C THR A 415 -24.73 -5.91 38.73
N THR A 416 -25.07 -5.13 37.71
CA THR A 416 -24.11 -4.60 36.75
C THR A 416 -24.05 -3.08 36.85
N TYR A 417 -22.85 -2.52 36.77
CA TYR A 417 -22.65 -1.08 36.73
C TYR A 417 -22.22 -0.61 35.34
N THR A 418 -22.49 0.66 35.02
CA THR A 418 -22.21 1.25 33.71
C THR A 418 -21.48 2.58 33.85
N ALA A 419 -21.16 3.21 32.72
CA ALA A 419 -20.58 4.55 32.70
C ALA A 419 -21.48 5.62 33.33
N ASN A 420 -22.78 5.35 33.53
CA ASN A 420 -23.73 6.27 34.16
C ASN A 420 -23.59 6.36 35.69
N GLY A 421 -22.71 5.56 36.32
CA GLY A 421 -22.51 5.59 37.77
C GLY A 421 -23.20 4.45 38.51
N LEU A 422 -23.19 4.55 39.85
CA LEU A 422 -23.99 3.69 40.71
C LEU A 422 -25.39 4.29 40.93
N THR A 423 -26.40 3.44 41.06
CA THR A 423 -27.78 3.84 41.37
C THR A 423 -28.04 3.75 42.88
N ALA A 424 -29.14 4.34 43.36
CA ALA A 424 -29.57 4.18 44.76
C ALA A 424 -29.79 2.70 45.14
N LEU A 425 -30.19 1.85 44.18
CA LEU A 425 -30.27 0.42 44.40
C LEU A 425 -28.89 -0.19 44.63
N HIS A 426 -27.89 0.18 43.82
CA HIS A 426 -26.51 -0.30 44.03
C HIS A 426 -25.97 0.11 45.40
N GLU A 427 -26.19 1.36 45.80
CA GLU A 427 -25.78 1.86 47.12
C GLU A 427 -26.41 1.06 48.27
N SER A 428 -27.72 0.82 48.19
CA SER A 428 -28.45 0.00 49.16
C SER A 428 -27.93 -1.44 49.19
N LEU A 429 -27.69 -2.06 48.04
CA LEU A 429 -27.14 -3.42 47.98
C LEU A 429 -25.73 -3.49 48.60
N ILE A 430 -24.88 -2.50 48.36
CA ILE A 430 -23.54 -2.41 48.96
C ILE A 430 -23.65 -2.28 50.48
N GLU A 431 -24.56 -1.45 50.98
CA GLU A 431 -24.78 -1.25 52.42
C GLU A 431 -25.23 -2.53 53.13
N HIS A 432 -26.14 -3.30 52.52
CA HIS A 432 -26.74 -4.51 53.11
C HIS A 432 -25.95 -5.81 52.85
N SER A 433 -24.80 -5.73 52.17
CA SER A 433 -23.95 -6.90 51.90
C SER A 433 -22.79 -7.02 52.89
N GLN A 434 -22.43 -8.25 53.23
CA GLN A 434 -21.34 -8.59 54.15
C GLN A 434 -19.98 -8.51 53.44
N ALA A 435 -19.94 -8.82 52.14
CA ALA A 435 -18.77 -8.67 51.29
C ALA A 435 -19.18 -8.16 49.91
N VAL A 436 -18.30 -7.41 49.26
CA VAL A 436 -18.51 -6.88 47.90
C VAL A 436 -17.36 -7.32 47.00
N ILE A 437 -17.69 -7.94 45.87
CA ILE A 437 -16.77 -8.31 44.80
C ILE A 437 -17.04 -7.38 43.61
N VAL A 438 -16.02 -6.62 43.19
CA VAL A 438 -16.12 -5.72 42.04
C VAL A 438 -15.19 -6.23 40.94
N PHE A 439 -15.76 -6.59 39.80
CA PHE A 439 -15.01 -6.93 38.61
C PHE A 439 -14.63 -5.67 37.85
N THR A 440 -13.48 -5.69 37.18
CA THR A 440 -12.98 -4.62 36.30
C THR A 440 -12.35 -5.23 35.07
N SER A 441 -12.40 -4.53 33.95
CA SER A 441 -11.73 -4.95 32.71
C SER A 441 -11.22 -3.76 31.94
N GLU A 442 -9.91 -3.73 31.73
CA GLU A 442 -9.19 -2.64 31.08
C GLU A 442 -9.63 -1.26 31.62
N ALA A 443 -9.66 -1.10 32.94
CA ALA A 443 -10.09 0.13 33.61
C ALA A 443 -9.29 1.37 33.16
N SER A 444 -8.07 1.17 32.68
CA SER A 444 -7.26 2.23 32.06
C SER A 444 -7.86 2.77 30.74
N ARG A 445 -8.58 1.95 29.97
CA ARG A 445 -9.38 2.36 28.81
C ARG A 445 -10.76 2.83 29.24
N ASN A 446 -11.34 2.15 30.22
CA ASN A 446 -12.67 2.39 30.75
C ASN A 446 -12.58 3.16 32.08
N MET A 447 -12.05 4.39 32.04
CA MET A 447 -11.71 5.16 33.25
C MET A 447 -12.88 5.36 34.22
N TYR A 448 -14.13 5.28 33.76
CA TYR A 448 -15.32 5.31 34.63
C TYR A 448 -15.28 4.19 35.68
N GLN A 449 -14.73 3.01 35.36
CA GLN A 449 -14.61 1.89 36.30
C GLN A 449 -13.72 2.26 37.50
N ILE A 450 -12.68 3.08 37.28
CA ILE A 450 -11.82 3.59 38.36
C ILE A 450 -12.63 4.46 39.32
N GLY A 451 -13.49 5.33 38.79
CA GLY A 451 -14.40 6.16 39.57
C GLY A 451 -15.39 5.33 40.39
N ILE A 452 -16.01 4.32 39.76
CA ILE A 452 -16.95 3.39 40.41
C ILE A 452 -16.29 2.67 41.57
N VAL A 453 -15.15 2.02 41.36
CA VAL A 453 -14.47 1.25 42.42
C VAL A 453 -14.06 2.13 43.58
N LYS A 454 -13.58 3.37 43.31
CA LYS A 454 -13.32 4.36 44.36
C LYS A 454 -14.57 4.68 45.17
N TYR A 455 -15.72 4.85 44.50
CA TYR A 455 -16.98 5.14 45.16
C TYR A 455 -17.49 3.95 45.99
N VAL A 456 -17.43 2.73 45.45
CA VAL A 456 -17.72 1.49 46.21
C VAL A 456 -16.81 1.40 47.44
N SER A 457 -15.53 1.75 47.31
CA SER A 457 -14.60 1.76 48.43
C SER A 457 -15.00 2.73 49.54
N ILE A 458 -15.56 3.90 49.20
CA ILE A 458 -16.11 4.86 50.18
C ILE A 458 -17.32 4.25 50.88
N LEU A 459 -18.24 3.64 50.13
CA LEU A 459 -19.43 2.98 50.69
C LEU A 459 -19.07 1.77 51.58
N CYS A 460 -17.91 1.15 51.34
CA CYS A 460 -17.34 0.11 52.20
C CYS A 460 -16.54 0.67 53.39
N GLY A 461 -16.60 1.98 53.66
CA GLY A 461 -16.02 2.62 54.84
C GLY A 461 -14.67 3.32 54.64
N ALA A 462 -14.16 3.47 53.42
CA ALA A 462 -12.93 4.24 53.19
C ALA A 462 -13.14 5.74 53.45
N SER A 463 -12.17 6.40 54.08
CA SER A 463 -12.15 7.86 54.16
C SER A 463 -11.79 8.48 52.80
N PRO A 464 -12.41 9.59 52.38
CA PRO A 464 -11.99 10.33 51.19
C PRO A 464 -10.50 10.72 51.21
N SER A 465 -9.94 10.95 52.40
CA SER A 465 -8.53 11.29 52.59
C SER A 465 -7.56 10.11 52.43
N SER A 466 -8.01 8.87 52.67
CA SER A 466 -7.18 7.66 52.46
C SER A 466 -7.05 7.27 50.98
N LEU A 467 -7.98 7.74 50.12
CA LEU A 467 -7.98 7.43 48.69
C LEU A 467 -6.96 8.24 47.87
N SER A 468 -6.47 9.37 48.42
CA SER A 468 -5.50 10.27 47.76
C SER A 468 -4.06 10.07 48.21
N GLN A 469 -3.81 9.34 49.30
CA GLN A 469 -2.45 9.06 49.79
C GLN A 469 -1.82 7.87 49.05
N GLN A 470 -0.61 8.06 48.50
CA GLN A 470 0.18 6.98 47.89
C GLN A 470 0.80 6.00 48.91
N SER A 471 0.72 6.31 50.21
CA SER A 471 1.45 5.60 51.27
C SER A 471 0.60 5.10 52.44
N GLY A 472 -0.73 5.21 52.39
CA GLY A 472 -1.63 4.81 53.47
C GLY A 472 -2.65 3.75 53.03
N GLN A 473 -2.87 2.73 53.87
CA GLN A 473 -3.96 1.75 53.73
C GLN A 473 -5.30 2.41 54.07
N ALA A 474 -6.34 2.14 53.29
CA ALA A 474 -7.71 2.39 53.70
C ALA A 474 -8.19 1.17 54.51
N HIS A 475 -8.47 1.36 55.80
CA HIS A 475 -9.21 0.37 56.58
C HIS A 475 -10.67 0.45 56.18
N LEU A 476 -11.23 -0.68 55.73
CA LEU A 476 -12.61 -0.78 55.29
C LEU A 476 -13.45 -1.41 56.40
N SER A 477 -14.72 -1.01 56.51
CA SER A 477 -15.66 -1.58 57.49
C SER A 477 -16.18 -2.96 57.08
N LYS A 478 -16.09 -3.29 55.78
CA LYS A 478 -16.42 -4.59 55.21
C LYS A 478 -15.46 -4.96 54.06
N PRO A 479 -15.26 -6.26 53.76
CA PRO A 479 -14.39 -6.69 52.67
C PRO A 479 -14.83 -6.17 51.30
N LEU A 480 -13.90 -5.51 50.59
CA LEU A 480 -14.02 -5.16 49.18
C LEU A 480 -12.94 -5.89 48.38
N VAL A 481 -13.35 -6.86 47.57
CA VAL A 481 -12.46 -7.61 46.68
C VAL A 481 -12.58 -7.05 45.27
N ILE A 482 -11.46 -6.60 44.70
CA ILE A 482 -11.39 -6.14 43.32
C ILE A 482 -10.82 -7.27 42.47
N VAL A 483 -11.48 -7.60 41.37
CA VAL A 483 -11.03 -8.62 40.40
C VAL A 483 -10.83 -7.96 39.05
N ALA A 484 -9.59 -7.89 38.58
CA ALA A 484 -9.29 -7.52 37.20
C ALA A 484 -9.38 -8.75 36.29
N THR A 485 -10.29 -8.73 35.32
CA THR A 485 -10.46 -9.85 34.40
C THR A 485 -9.42 -9.89 33.31
N SER A 486 -8.78 -8.77 32.98
CA SER A 486 -7.79 -8.69 31.91
C SER A 486 -6.46 -8.21 32.45
N SER A 487 -6.13 -6.93 32.27
CA SER A 487 -4.84 -6.39 32.68
C SER A 487 -4.69 -6.37 34.21
N PRO A 488 -3.58 -6.88 34.77
CA PRO A 488 -3.31 -6.76 36.21
C PRO A 488 -3.02 -5.31 36.61
N TYR A 489 -2.88 -4.39 35.66
CA TYR A 489 -2.46 -3.01 35.89
C TYR A 489 -3.61 -2.04 36.18
N ASP A 490 -4.87 -2.49 36.12
CA ASP A 490 -6.06 -1.67 36.40
C ASP A 490 -5.99 -1.00 37.78
N PHE A 491 -5.55 -1.74 38.81
CA PHE A 491 -5.35 -1.21 40.16
C PHE A 491 -3.98 -1.50 40.75
N TYR A 492 -3.02 -2.03 39.97
CA TYR A 492 -1.68 -2.41 40.45
C TYR A 492 -0.98 -1.29 41.23
N TYR A 493 -1.01 -0.07 40.68
CA TYR A 493 -0.36 1.11 41.27
C TYR A 493 -1.23 1.82 42.31
N ASN A 494 -2.56 1.64 42.29
CA ASN A 494 -3.49 2.23 43.23
C ASN A 494 -3.63 1.37 44.49
N LYS A 495 -2.57 1.37 45.30
CA LYS A 495 -2.42 0.51 46.48
C LYS A 495 -3.38 0.81 47.64
N SER A 496 -4.03 1.97 47.66
CA SER A 496 -4.93 2.41 48.74
C SER A 496 -6.39 1.97 48.57
N ILE A 497 -6.74 1.25 47.50
CA ILE A 497 -8.12 0.91 47.14
C ILE A 497 -8.35 -0.61 47.24
N GLY A 498 -9.45 -0.99 47.91
CA GLY A 498 -9.89 -2.37 48.12
C GLY A 498 -9.14 -3.10 49.23
N SER A 499 -9.79 -4.09 49.84
CA SER A 499 -9.18 -4.99 50.84
C SER A 499 -8.23 -5.99 50.17
N ALA A 500 -8.66 -6.57 49.04
CA ALA A 500 -7.86 -7.46 48.20
C ALA A 500 -7.99 -7.11 46.72
N TYR A 501 -6.97 -7.42 45.95
CA TYR A 501 -6.95 -7.27 44.49
C TYR A 501 -6.42 -8.53 43.83
N LEU A 502 -7.22 -9.12 42.96
CA LEU A 502 -6.91 -10.31 42.17
C LEU A 502 -6.90 -9.99 40.68
N CYS A 503 -6.18 -10.79 39.92
CA CYS A 503 -6.20 -10.76 38.46
C CYS A 503 -6.37 -12.17 37.88
N CYS A 504 -7.24 -12.27 36.87
CA CYS A 504 -7.57 -13.52 36.17
C CYS A 504 -7.02 -13.59 34.74
N TYR A 505 -6.57 -12.47 34.17
CA TYR A 505 -5.98 -12.35 32.81
C TYR A 505 -6.92 -12.65 31.62
N ASP A 506 -8.01 -13.39 31.84
CA ASP A 506 -9.20 -13.41 30.97
C ASP A 506 -10.50 -13.53 31.79
N TYR A 507 -11.65 -13.53 31.11
CA TYR A 507 -12.98 -13.76 31.70
C TYR A 507 -13.71 -14.95 31.06
N THR A 508 -12.96 -15.98 30.68
CA THR A 508 -13.55 -17.24 30.22
C THR A 508 -14.34 -17.93 31.35
N GLU A 509 -15.33 -18.75 31.00
CA GLU A 509 -16.10 -19.49 32.02
C GLU A 509 -15.21 -20.37 32.90
N ASN A 510 -14.16 -20.95 32.32
CA ASN A 510 -13.16 -21.77 33.01
C ASN A 510 -12.45 -21.00 34.13
N VAL A 511 -11.91 -19.81 33.86
CA VAL A 511 -11.22 -19.04 34.92
C VAL A 511 -12.18 -18.50 35.96
N LEU A 512 -13.40 -18.13 35.57
CA LEU A 512 -14.43 -17.65 36.50
C LEU A 512 -14.85 -18.76 37.46
N LYS A 513 -14.99 -20.00 36.98
CA LYS A 513 -15.22 -21.17 37.83
C LYS A 513 -14.07 -21.38 38.82
N GLU A 514 -12.82 -21.36 38.35
CA GLU A 514 -11.67 -21.56 39.22
C GLU A 514 -11.48 -20.41 40.24
N LEU A 515 -11.87 -19.18 39.89
CA LEU A 515 -11.83 -18.01 40.78
C LEU A 515 -12.74 -18.17 42.00
N VAL A 516 -13.91 -18.78 41.85
CA VAL A 516 -14.83 -19.04 42.98
C VAL A 516 -14.10 -19.86 44.06
N GLY A 517 -13.40 -20.93 43.67
CA GLY A 517 -12.64 -21.75 44.61
C GLY A 517 -11.52 -20.99 45.32
N VAL A 518 -10.88 -20.01 44.67
CA VAL A 518 -9.90 -19.11 45.31
C VAL A 518 -10.57 -18.21 46.34
N LEU A 519 -11.69 -17.57 45.98
CA LEU A 519 -12.40 -16.64 46.85
C LEU A 519 -12.99 -17.32 48.07
N MET A 520 -13.45 -18.58 47.93
CA MET A 520 -14.06 -19.37 48.99
C MET A 520 -13.07 -20.22 49.79
N GLY A 521 -11.80 -20.30 49.35
CA GLY A 521 -10.73 -20.97 50.10
C GLY A 521 -10.58 -22.47 49.82
N THR A 522 -11.17 -22.99 48.75
CA THR A 522 -10.96 -24.37 48.29
C THR A 522 -9.50 -24.63 47.94
N TYR A 523 -8.81 -23.63 47.38
CA TYR A 523 -7.37 -23.65 47.12
C TYR A 523 -6.81 -22.21 47.07
N PRO A 524 -5.51 -22.02 47.36
CA PRO A 524 -4.90 -20.69 47.36
C PRO A 524 -4.65 -20.16 45.95
N ALA A 525 -4.70 -18.84 45.77
CA ALA A 525 -4.19 -18.17 44.59
C ALA A 525 -2.67 -18.43 44.47
N GLN A 526 -2.24 -18.76 43.26
CA GLN A 526 -0.93 -19.37 43.05
C GLN A 526 -0.07 -18.63 42.04
N GLY A 527 -0.71 -17.82 41.19
CA GLY A 527 -0.05 -17.04 40.15
C GLY A 527 0.72 -15.83 40.68
N CYS A 528 1.43 -15.20 39.77
CA CYS A 528 2.21 -13.98 39.98
C CYS A 528 2.08 -13.08 38.76
N VAL A 529 2.06 -11.76 38.96
CA VAL A 529 2.11 -10.82 37.83
C VAL A 529 3.45 -11.04 37.09
N PRO A 530 3.44 -11.33 35.76
CA PRO A 530 4.67 -11.60 35.02
C PRO A 530 5.65 -10.43 35.06
N GLY A 531 6.92 -10.72 35.37
CA GLY A 531 7.98 -9.71 35.54
C GLY A 531 7.98 -8.99 36.90
N GLU A 532 7.08 -9.35 37.82
CA GLU A 532 7.03 -8.83 39.18
C GLU A 532 7.37 -9.91 40.21
N LYS A 533 7.69 -9.52 41.45
CA LYS A 533 7.93 -10.49 42.53
C LYS A 533 6.59 -11.02 43.06
N LYS A 534 6.53 -12.32 43.35
CA LYS A 534 5.35 -12.95 43.96
C LYS A 534 4.98 -12.26 45.27
N PHE A 535 3.69 -11.96 45.44
CA PHE A 535 3.17 -11.47 46.71
C PHE A 535 3.33 -12.58 47.76
N VAL A 536 4.21 -12.35 48.73
CA VAL A 536 4.38 -13.20 49.92
C VAL A 536 3.89 -12.39 51.10
N ALA A 537 2.85 -12.88 51.79
CA ALA A 537 2.39 -12.30 53.04
C ALA A 537 3.45 -12.59 54.11
N ASP A 538 4.48 -11.74 54.23
CA ASP A 538 5.40 -11.83 55.34
C ASP A 538 5.81 -10.47 55.92
N ARG A 539 5.89 -10.46 57.25
CA ARG A 539 6.16 -9.32 58.11
C ARG A 539 7.61 -8.88 57.96
N SER A 540 7.79 -7.56 57.92
CA SER A 540 8.98 -6.78 58.33
C SER A 540 9.99 -6.28 57.26
N ARG A 541 9.98 -4.93 57.16
CA ARG A 541 11.09 -3.95 57.08
C ARG A 541 12.04 -3.83 55.85
N LYS A 542 11.88 -2.65 55.22
CA LYS A 542 12.83 -1.52 54.99
C LYS A 542 13.91 -1.57 53.86
N ARG A 543 13.65 -0.68 52.88
CA ARG A 543 14.50 0.36 52.22
C ARG A 543 15.95 0.03 51.80
N ARG A 544 16.25 0.37 50.53
CA ARG A 544 17.31 1.35 50.20
C ARG A 544 17.16 1.97 48.80
N ILE A 545 17.38 3.27 48.74
CA ILE A 545 17.43 4.15 47.55
C ILE A 545 18.91 4.28 47.15
N ALA A 546 19.20 4.36 45.84
CA ALA A 546 20.42 4.97 45.33
C ALA A 546 20.15 5.68 43.99
N SER A 547 20.49 6.96 43.97
CA SER A 547 20.61 7.89 42.83
C SER A 547 21.90 7.60 42.04
N SER A 548 22.07 7.91 40.75
CA SER A 548 22.24 9.26 40.17
C SER A 548 22.51 9.15 38.65
N PRO A 549 22.48 10.28 37.89
CA PRO A 549 22.20 10.33 36.46
C PRO A 549 23.43 10.58 35.56
N GLY A 550 23.26 10.36 34.25
CA GLY A 550 24.07 11.01 33.23
C GLY A 550 24.10 10.30 31.87
N LYS A 551 23.58 10.96 30.83
CA LYS A 551 24.28 11.21 29.54
C LYS A 551 23.39 11.96 28.54
N SER A 552 24.02 12.90 27.84
CA SER A 552 23.48 13.85 26.86
C SER A 552 23.01 13.18 25.56
N PRO A 553 22.05 13.79 24.83
CA PRO A 553 21.55 13.24 23.57
C PRO A 553 22.49 13.56 22.40
N GLU A 554 22.98 12.52 21.72
CA GLU A 554 23.61 12.64 20.40
C GLU A 554 22.54 12.72 19.31
N LYS A 555 22.75 13.63 18.34
CA LYS A 555 21.83 13.92 17.24
C LYS A 555 21.76 12.74 16.25
N PRO A 556 20.58 12.37 15.75
CA PRO A 556 20.44 11.29 14.78
C PRO A 556 21.03 11.71 13.44
N ARG A 557 21.93 10.87 12.90
CA ARG A 557 22.35 10.93 11.50
C ARG A 557 21.13 10.59 10.63
N ARG A 558 20.80 11.49 9.69
CA ARG A 558 19.77 11.28 8.67
C ARG A 558 20.06 9.98 7.92
N SER A 559 19.22 8.97 8.14
CA SER A 559 19.14 7.80 7.27
C SER A 559 18.66 8.28 5.90
N VAL A 560 19.41 7.92 4.86
CA VAL A 560 18.95 8.09 3.48
C VAL A 560 17.77 7.13 3.31
N PRO A 561 16.57 7.61 2.92
CA PRO A 561 15.40 6.74 2.83
C PRO A 561 15.64 5.62 1.81
N PRO A 562 15.18 4.39 2.09
CA PRO A 562 15.23 3.29 1.13
C PRO A 562 14.46 3.67 -0.14
N LYS A 563 15.03 3.37 -1.31
CA LYS A 563 14.43 3.66 -2.62
C LYS A 563 13.17 2.80 -2.83
N ARG A 564 11.98 3.37 -2.59
CA ARG A 564 10.67 2.72 -2.82
C ARG A 564 10.48 2.36 -4.31
N LYS A 565 10.14 1.09 -4.60
CA LYS A 565 9.72 0.63 -5.94
C LYS A 565 8.20 0.73 -6.05
N TRP A 566 7.71 1.15 -7.22
CA TRP A 566 6.27 1.28 -7.50
C TRP A 566 5.85 0.31 -8.60
N LEU A 567 4.64 -0.24 -8.49
CA LEU A 567 3.98 -1.02 -9.54
C LEU A 567 3.58 -0.08 -10.66
N VAL A 568 4.02 -0.39 -11.87
CA VAL A 568 3.74 0.37 -13.08
C VAL A 568 2.83 -0.46 -13.99
N ASP A 569 1.62 0.02 -14.22
CA ASP A 569 0.63 -0.61 -15.10
C ASP A 569 0.70 -0.02 -16.51
N ASP A 570 0.23 -0.77 -17.50
CA ASP A 570 -0.07 -0.25 -18.83
C ASP A 570 -1.30 0.68 -18.74
N PHE A 571 -1.25 1.81 -19.43
CA PHE A 571 -2.35 2.76 -19.50
C PHE A 571 -3.51 2.16 -20.28
N ASP A 572 -4.70 2.18 -19.67
CA ASP A 572 -5.95 1.78 -20.31
C ASP A 572 -6.90 2.98 -20.36
N CYS A 573 -7.32 3.37 -21.56
CA CYS A 573 -8.17 4.56 -21.74
C CYS A 573 -9.56 4.42 -21.07
N HIS A 574 -10.14 3.22 -21.02
CA HIS A 574 -11.44 2.99 -20.39
C HIS A 574 -11.34 3.08 -18.86
N ARG A 575 -10.25 2.54 -18.30
CA ARG A 575 -9.97 2.54 -16.86
C ARG A 575 -9.47 3.90 -16.35
N ASP A 576 -8.51 4.51 -17.03
CA ASP A 576 -7.63 5.53 -16.44
C ASP A 576 -8.02 6.98 -16.79
N TRP A 577 -8.90 7.22 -17.78
CA TRP A 577 -9.16 8.58 -18.30
C TRP A 577 -9.61 9.59 -17.23
N ARG A 578 -10.44 9.18 -16.27
CA ARG A 578 -10.90 10.07 -15.17
C ARG A 578 -9.75 10.44 -14.24
N GLY A 579 -8.90 9.46 -13.92
CA GLY A 579 -7.71 9.68 -13.10
C GLY A 579 -6.69 10.56 -13.81
N LEU A 580 -6.53 10.37 -15.13
CA LEU A 580 -5.69 11.21 -15.98
C LEU A 580 -6.18 12.67 -15.99
N LEU A 581 -7.48 12.91 -16.11
CA LEU A 581 -8.05 14.26 -16.05
C LEU A 581 -7.75 14.96 -14.72
N LYS A 582 -7.91 14.25 -13.60
CA LYS A 582 -7.60 14.77 -12.26
C LYS A 582 -6.11 15.07 -12.11
N LEU A 583 -5.25 14.16 -12.57
CA LEU A 583 -3.79 14.31 -12.52
C LEU A 583 -3.35 15.55 -13.31
N PHE A 584 -3.85 15.74 -14.52
CA PHE A 584 -3.55 16.93 -15.34
C PHE A 584 -4.06 18.21 -14.70
N LYS A 585 -5.32 18.28 -14.26
CA LYS A 585 -5.89 19.47 -13.60
C LYS A 585 -5.16 19.84 -12.29
N GLY A 586 -4.74 18.85 -11.49
CA GLY A 586 -4.01 19.11 -10.25
C GLY A 586 -2.58 19.63 -10.47
N ASN A 587 -1.96 19.23 -11.58
CA ASN A 587 -0.61 19.68 -11.93
C ASN A 587 -0.60 20.98 -12.74
N GLN A 588 -1.54 21.15 -13.66
CA GLN A 588 -1.70 22.29 -14.56
C GLN A 588 -3.12 22.87 -14.41
N PRO A 589 -3.32 23.86 -13.53
CA PRO A 589 -4.64 24.42 -13.27
C PRO A 589 -5.26 25.14 -14.48
N ASN A 590 -4.44 25.56 -15.45
CA ASN A 590 -4.88 26.20 -16.70
C ASN A 590 -5.16 25.21 -17.85
N PHE A 591 -5.11 23.90 -17.60
CA PHE A 591 -5.28 22.89 -18.64
C PHE A 591 -6.73 22.83 -19.14
N SER A 592 -6.95 23.12 -20.42
CA SER A 592 -8.29 23.21 -21.00
C SER A 592 -8.96 21.84 -21.19
N GLU A 593 -10.30 21.79 -21.08
CA GLU A 593 -11.06 20.54 -21.25
C GLU A 593 -11.02 20.01 -22.69
N SER A 594 -10.95 20.89 -23.69
CA SER A 594 -10.80 20.48 -25.09
C SER A 594 -9.43 19.93 -25.41
N THR A 595 -8.37 20.53 -24.87
CA THR A 595 -7.01 19.97 -24.95
C THR A 595 -6.97 18.59 -24.32
N PHE A 596 -7.64 18.39 -23.18
CA PHE A 596 -7.77 17.06 -22.58
C PHE A 596 -8.50 16.07 -23.49
N ARG A 597 -9.60 16.50 -24.14
CA ARG A 597 -10.37 15.65 -25.05
C ARG A 597 -9.51 15.18 -26.24
N LEU A 598 -8.73 16.07 -26.84
CA LEU A 598 -7.81 15.73 -27.93
C LEU A 598 -6.68 14.82 -27.46
N LEU A 599 -6.15 15.04 -26.25
CA LEU A 599 -5.15 14.16 -25.64
C LEU A 599 -5.68 12.74 -25.42
N VAL A 600 -6.90 12.59 -24.88
CA VAL A 600 -7.52 11.27 -24.69
C VAL A 600 -7.80 10.61 -26.04
N SER A 601 -8.25 11.37 -27.05
CA SER A 601 -8.41 10.87 -28.41
C SER A 601 -7.10 10.35 -29.00
N PHE A 602 -5.98 11.06 -28.77
CA PHE A 602 -4.65 10.61 -29.15
C PHE A 602 -4.29 9.28 -28.47
N LEU A 603 -4.36 9.20 -27.13
CA LEU A 603 -4.00 7.99 -26.37
C LEU A 603 -4.89 6.80 -26.74
N HIS A 604 -6.19 7.03 -26.97
CA HIS A 604 -7.11 5.98 -27.38
C HIS A 604 -6.80 5.48 -28.79
N SER A 605 -6.66 6.38 -29.77
CA SER A 605 -6.44 6.01 -31.17
C SER A 605 -5.07 5.36 -31.43
N THR A 606 -4.11 5.58 -30.54
CA THR A 606 -2.73 5.06 -30.67
C THR A 606 -2.46 3.86 -29.76
N SER A 607 -3.39 3.50 -28.87
CA SER A 607 -3.23 2.38 -27.91
C SER A 607 -2.96 1.01 -28.54
N ALA A 608 -3.32 0.81 -29.80
CA ALA A 608 -3.06 -0.43 -30.54
C ALA A 608 -1.60 -0.56 -31.01
N THR A 609 -0.92 0.57 -31.24
CA THR A 609 0.45 0.61 -31.80
C THR A 609 1.47 1.15 -30.81
N GLN A 610 1.02 1.86 -29.77
CA GLN A 610 1.86 2.53 -28.79
C GLN A 610 1.46 2.10 -27.37
N ARG A 611 2.44 2.03 -26.47
CA ARG A 611 2.20 1.76 -25.05
C ARG A 611 2.53 2.98 -24.19
N HIS A 612 1.70 3.20 -23.19
CA HIS A 612 1.90 4.24 -22.19
C HIS A 612 1.76 3.60 -20.82
N PHE A 613 2.35 4.19 -19.80
CA PHE A 613 2.41 3.55 -18.47
C PHE A 613 1.93 4.50 -17.39
N VAL A 614 1.29 3.94 -16.36
CA VAL A 614 0.76 4.68 -15.21
C VAL A 614 1.18 4.04 -13.90
N ILE A 615 1.25 4.86 -12.86
CA ILE A 615 1.26 4.39 -11.47
C ILE A 615 -0.06 4.87 -10.87
N ARG A 616 -0.82 3.96 -10.26
CA ARG A 616 -2.13 4.25 -9.67
C ARG A 616 -2.30 3.56 -8.32
N ASN A 617 -3.16 4.11 -7.48
CA ASN A 617 -3.81 3.33 -6.44
C ASN A 617 -4.82 2.42 -7.13
N SER A 618 -4.57 1.11 -7.09
CA SER A 618 -5.36 0.11 -7.79
C SER A 618 -6.79 0.02 -7.28
N SER A 619 -6.95 0.15 -5.96
CA SER A 619 -8.19 0.04 -5.21
C SER A 619 -9.17 1.21 -5.42
N LEU A 620 -8.65 2.45 -5.55
CA LEU A 620 -9.46 3.64 -5.79
C LEU A 620 -9.42 4.12 -7.24
N ASN A 621 -8.59 3.48 -8.07
CA ASN A 621 -8.31 3.87 -9.45
C ASN A 621 -7.88 5.35 -9.59
N ILE A 622 -7.04 5.82 -8.66
CA ILE A 622 -6.48 7.19 -8.65
C ILE A 622 -5.07 7.14 -9.23
N LEU A 623 -4.82 7.87 -10.32
CA LEU A 623 -3.48 7.96 -10.90
C LEU A 623 -2.56 8.86 -10.05
N TYR A 624 -1.35 8.38 -9.77
CA TYR A 624 -0.28 9.15 -9.14
C TYR A 624 0.79 9.61 -10.15
N GLY A 625 0.90 8.96 -11.29
CA GLY A 625 1.75 9.41 -12.38
C GLY A 625 1.48 8.69 -13.69
N VAL A 626 1.95 9.28 -14.78
CA VAL A 626 1.82 8.76 -16.15
C VAL A 626 3.09 9.08 -16.93
N VAL A 627 3.49 8.16 -17.81
CA VAL A 627 4.52 8.37 -18.83
C VAL A 627 3.96 7.97 -20.19
N ILE A 628 4.06 8.89 -21.14
CA ILE A 628 3.64 8.71 -22.54
C ILE A 628 4.90 8.40 -23.34
N THR A 629 4.89 7.28 -24.04
CA THR A 629 5.98 6.86 -24.93
C THR A 629 5.52 6.80 -26.38
N TRP A 630 6.46 6.91 -27.31
CA TRP A 630 6.23 6.82 -28.75
C TRP A 630 7.37 6.05 -29.41
N VAL A 631 7.05 5.17 -30.35
CA VAL A 631 8.03 4.44 -31.18
C VAL A 631 7.81 4.81 -32.63
N GLN A 632 8.87 5.26 -33.29
CA GLN A 632 8.92 5.53 -34.72
C GLN A 632 9.53 4.31 -35.43
N ASP A 633 8.73 3.65 -36.26
CA ASP A 633 9.15 2.51 -37.08
C ASP A 633 9.21 2.96 -38.55
N ILE A 634 10.42 3.08 -39.09
CA ILE A 634 10.67 3.66 -40.42
C ILE A 634 10.83 2.57 -41.49
N GLY A 635 10.84 1.29 -41.10
CA GLY A 635 11.07 0.17 -41.99
C GLY A 635 10.17 0.21 -43.24
N SER A 636 10.75 0.64 -44.37
CA SER A 636 10.18 0.29 -45.66
C SER A 636 10.39 -1.21 -45.88
N LYS A 637 9.55 -1.85 -46.69
CA LYS A 637 9.74 -3.25 -47.08
C LYS A 637 11.11 -3.52 -47.74
N ASP A 638 11.82 -2.47 -48.14
CA ASP A 638 13.06 -2.54 -48.91
C ASP A 638 14.33 -2.33 -48.05
N PHE A 639 14.23 -1.84 -46.80
CA PHE A 639 15.37 -1.60 -45.91
C PHE A 639 15.07 -2.03 -44.45
N PRO A 640 15.20 -3.34 -44.12
CA PRO A 640 14.89 -3.88 -42.79
C PRO A 640 15.90 -3.54 -41.68
N ASP A 641 17.03 -2.90 -42.00
CA ASP A 641 18.11 -2.54 -41.07
C ASP A 641 18.06 -1.06 -40.58
N GLU A 642 16.97 -0.32 -40.80
CA GLU A 642 16.87 1.06 -40.27
C GLU A 642 16.59 1.12 -38.75
N ASP A 643 17.39 1.94 -38.06
CA ASP A 643 17.34 2.26 -36.64
C ASP A 643 15.96 2.76 -36.15
N LYS A 644 15.26 1.98 -35.30
CA LYS A 644 14.04 2.43 -34.61
C LYS A 644 14.36 3.47 -33.54
N THR A 645 13.64 4.60 -33.55
CA THR A 645 13.76 5.63 -32.51
C THR A 645 12.58 5.58 -31.55
N GLY A 646 12.88 5.53 -30.25
CA GLY A 646 11.89 5.67 -29.18
C GLY A 646 11.91 7.07 -28.58
N SER A 647 10.78 7.54 -28.08
CA SER A 647 10.67 8.83 -27.40
C SER A 647 9.88 8.70 -26.10
N ILE A 648 10.40 9.29 -25.03
CA ILE A 648 9.60 9.58 -23.83
C ILE A 648 8.99 10.96 -24.06
N VAL A 649 7.74 10.96 -24.55
CA VAL A 649 7.02 12.15 -24.98
C VAL A 649 6.69 13.06 -23.81
N TYR A 650 6.19 12.47 -22.71
CA TYR A 650 5.79 13.22 -21.54
C TYR A 650 5.83 12.37 -20.27
N LEU A 651 6.24 12.94 -19.14
CA LEU A 651 6.23 12.28 -17.84
C LEU A 651 5.66 13.23 -16.78
N LEU A 652 4.61 12.80 -16.10
CA LEU A 652 3.90 13.59 -15.11
C LEU A 652 3.68 12.80 -13.82
N VAL A 653 3.94 13.43 -12.68
CA VAL A 653 3.72 12.86 -11.34
C VAL A 653 2.93 13.86 -10.50
N ASP A 654 1.91 13.36 -9.80
CA ASP A 654 1.06 14.13 -8.91
C ASP A 654 1.88 14.94 -7.90
N LYS A 655 1.56 16.23 -7.74
CA LYS A 655 2.32 17.15 -6.88
C LYS A 655 2.47 16.64 -5.45
N SER A 656 1.44 15.99 -4.89
CA SER A 656 1.44 15.48 -3.52
C SER A 656 2.23 14.18 -3.34
N LYS A 657 2.55 13.48 -4.43
CA LYS A 657 3.27 12.18 -4.43
C LYS A 657 4.69 12.26 -4.99
N ARG A 658 5.19 13.47 -5.29
CA ARG A 658 6.58 13.70 -5.71
C ARG A 658 7.56 13.31 -4.59
N LEU A 659 8.82 13.05 -4.95
CA LEU A 659 9.88 12.55 -4.06
C LEU A 659 9.69 11.12 -3.53
N GLN A 660 8.64 10.41 -3.93
CA GLN A 660 8.43 9.00 -3.57
C GLN A 660 9.00 8.01 -4.61
N SER A 661 9.86 8.45 -5.52
CA SER A 661 10.43 7.63 -6.63
C SER A 661 9.44 7.18 -7.72
N ILE A 662 8.20 7.70 -7.76
CA ILE A 662 7.19 7.40 -8.80
C ILE A 662 7.73 7.69 -10.21
N GLY A 663 8.21 8.92 -10.45
CA GLY A 663 8.75 9.31 -11.75
C GLY A 663 9.93 8.45 -12.21
N LYS A 664 10.77 7.99 -11.27
CA LYS A 664 11.89 7.09 -11.57
C LYS A 664 11.41 5.71 -12.02
N ASN A 665 10.39 5.13 -11.38
CA ASN A 665 9.85 3.82 -11.75
C ASN A 665 9.13 3.89 -13.12
N LEU A 666 8.36 4.96 -13.38
CA LEU A 666 7.75 5.23 -14.70
C LEU A 666 8.81 5.34 -15.80
N HIS A 667 9.86 6.13 -15.57
CA HIS A 667 10.97 6.28 -16.51
C HIS A 667 11.67 4.94 -16.80
N LEU A 668 11.97 4.14 -15.76
CA LEU A 668 12.58 2.82 -15.95
C LEU A 668 11.71 1.86 -16.77
N ARG A 669 10.39 1.82 -16.53
CA ARG A 669 9.45 1.01 -17.32
C ARG A 669 9.40 1.46 -18.78
N ALA A 670 9.36 2.77 -19.03
CA ALA A 670 9.39 3.35 -20.36
C ALA A 670 10.69 2.99 -21.10
N MET A 671 11.85 3.14 -20.46
CA MET A 671 13.14 2.76 -21.05
C MET A 671 13.21 1.25 -21.36
N ARG A 672 12.66 0.40 -20.49
CA ARG A 672 12.57 -1.05 -20.74
C ARG A 672 11.72 -1.36 -21.97
N TYR A 673 10.56 -0.73 -22.09
CA TYR A 673 9.69 -0.88 -23.26
C TYR A 673 10.42 -0.47 -24.55
N LEU A 674 10.98 0.74 -24.60
CA LEU A 674 11.63 1.27 -25.80
C LEU A 674 12.87 0.44 -26.19
N LEU A 675 13.76 0.13 -25.24
CA LEU A 675 15.03 -0.52 -25.55
C LEU A 675 14.93 -2.06 -25.64
N LYS A 676 14.20 -2.70 -24.72
CA LYS A 676 14.18 -4.17 -24.62
C LYS A 676 13.02 -4.82 -25.37
N GLU A 677 11.84 -4.20 -25.36
CA GLU A 677 10.64 -4.79 -26.00
C GLU A 677 10.49 -4.32 -27.45
N GLN A 678 10.81 -3.07 -27.74
CA GLN A 678 10.66 -2.46 -29.09
C GLN A 678 11.97 -2.37 -29.87
N HIS A 679 13.09 -2.73 -29.23
CA HIS A 679 14.43 -2.73 -29.85
C HIS A 679 14.82 -1.38 -30.48
N CYS A 680 14.42 -0.25 -29.86
CA CYS A 680 14.85 1.06 -30.31
C CYS A 680 16.36 1.23 -30.10
N THR A 681 17.06 1.68 -31.14
CA THR A 681 18.51 1.93 -31.10
C THR A 681 18.83 3.32 -30.55
N THR A 682 17.92 4.28 -30.73
CA THR A 682 18.03 5.63 -30.15
C THR A 682 16.79 5.96 -29.31
N VAL A 683 16.97 6.65 -28.18
CA VAL A 683 15.86 7.17 -27.35
C VAL A 683 16.00 8.68 -27.12
N THR A 684 14.91 9.43 -27.27
CA THR A 684 14.84 10.88 -27.04
C THR A 684 13.93 11.27 -25.87
N LEU A 685 14.23 12.39 -25.23
CA LEU A 685 13.28 13.08 -24.35
C LEU A 685 12.52 14.15 -25.15
N GLY A 686 11.20 14.05 -25.15
CA GLY A 686 10.35 14.82 -26.03
C GLY A 686 10.39 14.32 -27.47
N CYS A 687 9.51 14.88 -28.29
CA CYS A 687 9.45 14.65 -29.72
C CYS A 687 8.73 15.83 -30.40
N SER A 688 9.12 16.10 -31.65
CA SER A 688 8.52 17.15 -32.50
C SER A 688 7.16 16.70 -33.06
N PHE A 689 7.05 15.43 -33.44
CA PHE A 689 5.77 14.76 -33.74
C PHE A 689 5.74 13.33 -33.17
N PRO A 690 4.65 12.94 -32.46
CA PRO A 690 3.51 13.75 -32.05
C PRO A 690 3.84 14.69 -30.88
N MET A 691 3.12 15.80 -30.69
CA MET A 691 3.38 16.74 -29.60
C MET A 691 2.14 16.95 -28.71
N PRO A 692 1.83 15.98 -27.83
CA PRO A 692 0.59 16.00 -27.06
C PRO A 692 0.56 17.02 -25.92
N VAL A 693 1.70 17.37 -25.31
CA VAL A 693 1.78 18.24 -24.10
C VAL A 693 3.09 19.05 -24.06
N PHE A 694 3.08 20.25 -23.47
CA PHE A 694 4.28 21.09 -23.26
C PHE A 694 4.83 21.06 -21.83
N PHE A 695 6.10 21.41 -21.72
CA PHE A 695 6.71 21.91 -20.49
C PHE A 695 6.37 23.40 -20.30
N GLU A 696 6.03 23.83 -19.09
CA GLU A 696 5.89 25.27 -18.76
C GLU A 696 7.28 25.89 -18.54
N GLU A 697 7.48 27.11 -19.05
CA GLU A 697 8.67 27.92 -18.79
C GLU A 697 8.77 28.27 -17.28
N GLY A 698 9.93 28.03 -16.67
CA GLY A 698 10.20 28.30 -15.24
C GLY A 698 10.30 27.06 -14.32
N PHE A 699 10.18 25.85 -14.86
CA PHE A 699 10.30 24.57 -14.11
C PHE A 699 11.67 23.87 -14.25
N GLU A 700 12.65 24.47 -14.92
CA GLU A 700 13.86 23.80 -15.43
C GLU A 700 14.84 23.33 -14.33
N ASP A 701 15.00 24.07 -13.23
CA ASP A 701 16.03 23.76 -12.22
C ASP A 701 15.80 22.46 -11.43
N ARG A 702 14.54 22.09 -11.14
CA ARG A 702 14.25 20.85 -10.38
C ARG A 702 14.19 19.61 -11.27
N ASN A 703 13.76 19.78 -12.51
CA ASN A 703 13.60 18.68 -13.46
C ASN A 703 14.95 18.25 -14.04
N SER A 704 15.88 19.18 -14.26
CA SER A 704 17.25 18.88 -14.68
C SER A 704 17.96 17.93 -13.70
N SER A 705 17.80 18.16 -12.39
CA SER A 705 18.34 17.26 -11.35
C SER A 705 17.72 15.85 -11.42
N PHE A 706 16.41 15.75 -11.65
CA PHE A 706 15.75 14.44 -11.82
C PHE A 706 16.27 13.71 -13.06
N LEU A 707 16.32 14.39 -14.21
CA LEU A 707 16.78 13.82 -15.49
C LEU A 707 18.23 13.33 -15.39
N HIS A 708 19.12 14.13 -14.80
CA HIS A 708 20.50 13.73 -14.51
C HIS A 708 20.57 12.50 -13.60
N ASN A 709 19.75 12.45 -12.55
CA ASN A 709 19.72 11.31 -11.61
C ASN A 709 19.20 10.00 -12.23
N VAL A 710 18.43 10.07 -13.32
CA VAL A 710 17.98 8.88 -14.07
C VAL A 710 18.83 8.58 -15.31
N GLY A 711 19.91 9.35 -15.51
CA GLY A 711 20.95 9.05 -16.49
C GLY A 711 20.93 9.90 -17.77
N TRP A 712 20.17 10.99 -17.82
CA TRP A 712 20.18 11.92 -18.95
C TRP A 712 21.20 13.03 -18.76
N ASP A 713 22.00 13.29 -19.79
CA ASP A 713 22.82 14.49 -19.88
C ASP A 713 22.00 15.63 -20.49
N VAL A 714 21.72 16.67 -19.71
CA VAL A 714 20.89 17.83 -20.10
C VAL A 714 21.75 19.09 -20.29
N THR A 715 23.02 18.93 -20.68
CA THR A 715 23.93 20.04 -20.99
C THR A 715 23.63 20.68 -22.35
N GLU A 716 24.16 21.89 -22.62
CA GLU A 716 23.98 22.58 -23.92
C GLU A 716 24.43 21.74 -25.12
N GLN A 717 25.28 20.73 -24.92
CA GLN A 717 25.81 19.87 -25.98
C GLN A 717 24.83 18.78 -26.45
N THR A 718 23.84 18.40 -25.63
CA THR A 718 22.81 17.39 -25.94
C THR A 718 21.43 18.00 -26.23
N LYS A 719 21.31 19.32 -26.06
CA LYS A 719 20.12 20.11 -26.34
C LYS A 719 19.98 20.31 -27.85
N SER A 720 18.83 19.92 -28.41
CA SER A 720 18.51 20.20 -29.81
C SER A 720 18.42 21.72 -30.02
N TRP A 721 18.46 22.12 -31.29
CA TRP A 721 18.15 23.49 -31.67
C TRP A 721 16.79 23.97 -31.13
N PRO A 722 16.66 25.24 -30.71
CA PRO A 722 15.40 25.80 -30.26
C PRO A 722 14.36 25.82 -31.39
N ASN A 723 13.18 25.27 -31.09
CA ASN A 723 12.03 25.32 -31.97
C ASN A 723 10.94 26.20 -31.37
N HIS A 724 10.25 26.95 -32.22
CA HIS A 724 9.17 27.84 -31.84
C HIS A 724 7.83 27.37 -32.38
N ILE A 725 6.80 27.62 -31.58
CA ILE A 725 5.41 27.61 -32.03
C ILE A 725 5.00 29.06 -32.18
N MET A 726 4.48 29.38 -33.35
CA MET A 726 4.08 30.74 -33.68
C MET A 726 2.59 30.78 -33.97
N VAL A 727 1.94 31.90 -33.66
CA VAL A 727 0.50 32.09 -33.83
C VAL A 727 0.27 33.33 -34.68
N LEU A 728 -0.54 33.17 -35.73
CA LEU A 728 -1.08 34.26 -36.50
C LEU A 728 -2.45 34.63 -35.92
N ASN A 729 -2.55 35.82 -35.36
CA ASN A 729 -3.79 36.40 -34.88
C ASN A 729 -4.44 37.25 -35.99
N GLU A 730 -5.76 37.46 -35.89
CA GLU A 730 -6.52 38.30 -36.83
C GLU A 730 -6.47 37.84 -38.30
N LEU A 731 -6.69 36.55 -38.53
CA LEU A 731 -6.69 35.94 -39.87
C LEU A 731 -7.63 36.65 -40.87
N SER A 732 -8.73 37.23 -40.38
CA SER A 732 -9.70 37.98 -41.18
C SER A 732 -9.11 39.23 -41.85
N SER A 733 -8.21 39.96 -41.16
CA SER A 733 -7.55 41.18 -41.69
C SER A 733 -6.25 40.86 -42.44
N TRP A 734 -5.72 39.65 -42.31
CA TRP A 734 -4.46 39.25 -42.91
C TRP A 734 -4.45 39.29 -44.44
N SER A 735 -3.34 39.73 -45.03
CA SER A 735 -3.10 39.70 -46.49
C SER A 735 -1.67 39.29 -46.81
N VAL A 736 -1.45 38.75 -48.01
CA VAL A 736 -0.12 38.29 -48.42
C VAL A 736 0.87 39.47 -48.45
N PRO A 737 2.02 39.39 -47.76
CA PRO A 737 3.01 40.46 -47.78
C PRO A 737 3.49 40.78 -49.20
N GLN A 738 3.49 42.06 -49.58
CA GLN A 738 3.80 42.49 -50.96
C GLN A 738 5.17 42.02 -51.46
N LYS A 739 6.17 41.91 -50.56
CA LYS A 739 7.51 41.44 -50.90
C LYS A 739 7.48 40.00 -51.40
N ILE A 740 6.87 39.09 -50.63
CA ILE A 740 6.73 37.67 -50.95
C ILE A 740 5.89 37.51 -52.22
N PHE A 741 4.80 38.27 -52.34
CA PHE A 741 3.96 38.23 -53.54
C PHE A 741 4.72 38.58 -54.82
N ARG A 742 5.57 39.62 -54.80
CA ARG A 742 6.41 39.99 -55.95
C ARG A 742 7.46 38.92 -56.28
N GLU A 743 8.10 38.35 -55.27
CA GLU A 743 9.10 37.28 -55.44
C GLU A 743 8.47 36.02 -56.06
N LEU A 744 7.28 35.60 -55.59
CA LEU A 744 6.55 34.45 -56.15
C LEU A 744 6.11 34.68 -57.60
N MET A 745 5.66 35.90 -57.94
CA MET A 745 5.28 36.26 -59.31
C MET A 745 6.46 36.19 -60.30
N ILE A 746 7.70 36.42 -59.84
CA ILE A 746 8.90 36.30 -60.68
C ILE A 746 9.23 34.83 -60.95
N VAL A 747 9.09 33.96 -59.95
CA VAL A 747 9.44 32.53 -60.09
C VAL A 747 8.32 31.74 -60.79
N GLY A 748 7.08 32.22 -60.76
CA GLY A 748 5.96 31.68 -61.55
C GLY A 748 5.37 30.36 -61.03
N VAL A 749 5.73 29.93 -59.80
CA VAL A 749 5.26 28.68 -59.19
C VAL A 749 3.75 28.72 -58.92
N ARG A 750 3.09 27.59 -59.19
CA ARG A 750 1.66 27.41 -58.91
C ARG A 750 1.48 26.63 -57.60
N PHE A 751 0.51 27.05 -56.79
CA PHE A 751 0.12 26.34 -55.58
C PHE A 751 -1.28 25.75 -55.76
N ASP A 752 -1.47 24.50 -55.36
CA ASP A 752 -2.76 23.81 -55.49
C ASP A 752 -2.97 22.81 -54.33
N ILE A 753 -4.20 22.34 -54.15
CA ILE A 753 -4.49 21.26 -53.20
C ILE A 753 -3.98 19.94 -53.80
N CYS A 754 -3.29 19.15 -52.99
CA CYS A 754 -2.73 17.88 -53.43
C CYS A 754 -3.83 16.93 -53.89
N SER A 755 -3.82 16.59 -55.19
CA SER A 755 -4.62 15.51 -55.77
C SER A 755 -3.77 14.28 -56.12
N GLN A 756 -2.44 14.39 -56.08
CA GLN A 756 -1.48 13.37 -56.51
C GLN A 756 -0.63 12.90 -55.31
N MET A 757 -1.23 12.10 -54.42
CA MET A 757 -0.57 11.64 -53.19
C MET A 757 0.71 10.86 -53.43
N ASP A 758 0.73 9.99 -54.45
CA ASP A 758 1.93 9.21 -54.79
C ASP A 758 3.15 10.09 -55.12
N LYS A 759 2.92 11.23 -55.80
CA LYS A 759 3.99 12.18 -56.13
C LYS A 759 4.47 12.96 -54.90
N LEU A 760 3.56 13.25 -53.98
CA LEU A 760 3.88 13.89 -52.71
C LEU A 760 4.70 12.94 -51.82
N GLU A 761 4.31 11.68 -51.71
CA GLU A 761 5.05 10.66 -50.97
C GLU A 761 6.47 10.47 -51.53
N ALA A 762 6.60 10.45 -52.86
CA ALA A 762 7.90 10.42 -53.52
C ALA A 762 8.74 11.68 -53.23
N LEU A 763 8.13 12.87 -53.18
CA LEU A 763 8.81 14.11 -52.79
C LEU A 763 9.31 14.04 -51.34
N VAL A 764 8.44 13.65 -50.40
CA VAL A 764 8.79 13.56 -48.97
C VAL A 764 9.93 12.56 -48.77
N SER A 765 9.90 11.43 -49.46
CA SER A 765 10.97 10.43 -49.42
C SER A 765 12.30 11.00 -49.93
N ARG A 766 12.31 11.64 -51.11
CA ARG A 766 13.52 12.29 -51.66
C ARG A 766 14.06 13.40 -50.76
N ALA A 767 13.18 14.27 -50.25
CA ALA A 767 13.57 15.40 -49.41
C ALA A 767 14.18 14.94 -48.07
N THR A 768 13.65 13.86 -47.51
CA THR A 768 14.14 13.30 -46.24
C THR A 768 15.43 12.46 -46.39
N GLU A 769 15.71 11.95 -47.59
CA GLU A 769 16.92 11.16 -47.93
C GLU A 769 18.11 12.02 -48.41
N TYR A 770 17.86 13.05 -49.22
CA TYR A 770 18.92 13.89 -49.82
C TYR A 770 19.73 14.67 -48.76
N ASP A 771 19.05 15.25 -47.77
CA ASP A 771 19.68 16.05 -46.70
C ASP A 771 20.61 15.21 -45.80
N ALA A 772 20.41 13.87 -45.77
CA ALA A 772 21.25 12.94 -45.03
C ALA A 772 22.60 12.65 -45.75
N GLN A 773 22.66 12.79 -47.08
CA GLN A 773 23.87 12.53 -47.88
C GLN A 773 24.76 13.76 -48.03
N GLU A 774 24.19 14.96 -48.22
CA GLU A 774 24.97 16.18 -48.52
C GLU A 774 25.73 16.72 -47.28
N LYS A 775 25.16 16.56 -46.08
CA LYS A 775 25.79 16.98 -44.80
C LYS A 775 26.70 15.94 -44.15
N ALA A 776 26.82 14.74 -44.73
CA ALA A 776 27.78 13.72 -44.30
C ALA A 776 29.19 13.92 -44.90
N SER A 777 29.37 14.87 -45.82
CA SER A 777 30.69 15.21 -46.40
C SER A 777 31.47 16.15 -45.46
N PRO A 778 32.79 15.93 -45.23
CA PRO A 778 33.56 16.73 -44.29
C PRO A 778 33.74 18.15 -44.81
N VAL A 779 33.10 19.12 -44.14
CA VAL A 779 33.26 20.55 -44.43
C VAL A 779 34.68 20.97 -44.06
N SER A 780 35.45 21.42 -45.05
CA SER A 780 36.75 22.06 -44.88
C SER A 780 36.62 23.34 -44.04
N THR A 781 37.43 23.42 -42.99
CA THR A 781 37.55 24.55 -42.07
C THR A 781 37.77 25.89 -42.79
N SER A 782 36.82 26.81 -42.67
CA SER A 782 37.09 28.25 -42.82
C SER A 782 36.55 28.99 -41.59
N THR A 783 37.46 29.75 -40.98
CA THR A 783 37.28 30.48 -39.73
C THR A 783 36.63 31.84 -39.97
N THR A 784 35.38 32.01 -39.56
CA THR A 784 34.82 33.32 -39.19
C THR A 784 33.85 33.16 -38.02
N ASN A 785 34.18 33.80 -36.90
CA ASN A 785 33.34 33.89 -35.70
C ASN A 785 32.11 34.77 -35.97
N THR A 786 30.97 34.13 -36.18
CA THR A 786 29.61 34.69 -35.95
C THR A 786 28.81 33.61 -35.22
N PRO A 787 27.97 33.96 -34.23
CA PRO A 787 27.20 32.99 -33.45
C PRO A 787 25.95 32.47 -34.20
N ASP A 788 26.06 32.26 -35.50
CA ASP A 788 25.09 31.51 -36.29
C ASP A 788 25.68 30.11 -36.50
N SER A 789 25.54 29.24 -35.50
CA SER A 789 25.83 27.82 -35.71
C SER A 789 24.75 27.23 -36.61
N ASN A 790 25.06 26.20 -37.40
CA ASN A 790 24.07 25.48 -38.21
C ASN A 790 23.54 24.26 -37.44
N PRO A 791 22.33 23.74 -37.72
CA PRO A 791 21.79 22.54 -37.08
C PRO A 791 22.71 21.32 -37.24
N THR A 792 22.81 20.47 -36.21
CA THR A 792 23.70 19.30 -36.23
C THR A 792 23.17 18.18 -37.14
N VAL A 793 24.03 17.24 -37.55
CA VAL A 793 23.62 16.08 -38.37
C VAL A 793 22.54 15.24 -37.65
N THR A 794 22.61 15.12 -36.33
CA THR A 794 21.59 14.44 -35.52
C THR A 794 20.26 15.19 -35.56
N ASP A 795 20.27 16.52 -35.44
CA ASP A 795 19.05 17.35 -35.53
C ASP A 795 18.35 17.16 -36.89
N VAL A 796 19.13 17.16 -37.98
CA VAL A 796 18.61 16.98 -39.35
C VAL A 796 18.04 15.58 -39.55
N LYS A 797 18.74 14.52 -39.11
CA LYS A 797 18.22 13.15 -39.19
C LYS A 797 16.92 13.00 -38.41
N THR A 798 16.86 13.54 -37.18
CA THR A 798 15.65 13.48 -36.35
C THR A 798 14.50 14.25 -37.02
N HIS A 799 14.79 15.43 -37.57
CA HIS A 799 13.84 16.25 -38.33
C HIS A 799 13.20 15.46 -39.48
N ASN A 800 14.04 14.83 -40.30
CA ASN A 800 13.58 14.08 -41.48
C ASN A 800 12.70 12.88 -41.11
N ARG A 801 13.02 12.19 -40.00
CA ARG A 801 12.27 11.01 -39.54
C ARG A 801 10.84 11.35 -39.15
N TRP A 802 10.64 12.35 -38.28
CA TRP A 802 9.29 12.69 -37.86
C TRP A 802 8.50 13.42 -38.95
N LEU A 803 9.17 14.16 -39.86
CA LEU A 803 8.50 14.81 -40.99
C LEU A 803 7.84 13.78 -41.92
N ARG A 804 8.53 12.67 -42.18
CA ARG A 804 8.00 11.54 -42.97
C ARG A 804 6.73 10.96 -42.32
N GLU A 805 6.76 10.75 -41.01
CA GLU A 805 5.63 10.21 -40.26
C GLU A 805 4.45 11.18 -40.20
N LEU A 806 4.72 12.47 -40.01
CA LEU A 806 3.70 13.53 -40.04
C LEU A 806 2.97 13.56 -41.38
N TYR A 807 3.68 13.48 -42.51
CA TYR A 807 3.07 13.44 -43.83
C TYR A 807 2.26 12.15 -44.05
N ARG A 808 2.75 11.01 -43.57
CA ARG A 808 2.03 9.73 -43.63
C ARG A 808 0.69 9.82 -42.89
N GLU A 809 0.70 10.30 -41.64
CA GLU A 809 -0.51 10.51 -40.84
C GLU A 809 -1.45 11.55 -41.47
N ALA A 810 -0.92 12.65 -42.02
CA ALA A 810 -1.72 13.65 -42.70
C ALA A 810 -2.39 13.10 -43.97
N MET A 811 -1.72 12.24 -44.74
CA MET A 811 -2.30 11.56 -45.90
C MET A 811 -3.40 10.57 -45.48
N HIS A 812 -3.23 9.85 -44.37
CA HIS A 812 -4.27 8.97 -43.81
C HIS A 812 -5.49 9.73 -43.29
N CYS A 813 -5.29 10.92 -42.71
CA CYS A 813 -6.39 11.76 -42.21
C CYS A 813 -7.09 12.57 -43.32
N ASN A 814 -6.57 12.58 -44.55
CA ASN A 814 -7.12 13.39 -45.62
C ASN A 814 -8.40 12.77 -46.20
N ASP A 815 -9.55 13.16 -45.64
CA ASP A 815 -10.85 12.91 -46.25
C ASP A 815 -11.28 14.12 -47.09
N ASN A 816 -11.38 13.93 -48.41
CA ASN A 816 -11.87 14.96 -49.33
C ASN A 816 -13.35 15.31 -49.16
N ASN A 817 -14.13 14.48 -48.44
CA ASN A 817 -15.54 14.74 -48.18
C ASN A 817 -15.80 15.55 -46.90
N SER A 818 -14.81 15.68 -46.00
CA SER A 818 -14.94 16.48 -44.79
C SER A 818 -14.37 17.88 -44.99
N ALA A 819 -15.18 18.89 -44.72
CA ALA A 819 -14.79 20.29 -44.84
C ALA A 819 -13.74 20.73 -43.81
N PHE A 820 -13.53 19.97 -42.73
CA PHE A 820 -12.64 20.35 -41.62
C PHE A 820 -11.41 19.44 -41.46
N GLU A 821 -11.27 18.41 -42.29
CA GLU A 821 -10.14 17.48 -42.23
C GLU A 821 -8.83 18.10 -42.75
N ALA A 822 -7.71 17.43 -42.46
CA ALA A 822 -6.39 17.86 -42.90
C ALA A 822 -6.33 17.97 -44.43
N LYS A 823 -5.68 19.02 -44.94
CA LYS A 823 -5.39 19.24 -46.36
C LYS A 823 -3.89 19.45 -46.55
N ILE A 824 -3.42 19.16 -47.75
CA ILE A 824 -2.02 19.36 -48.12
C ILE A 824 -2.00 20.27 -49.33
N ILE A 825 -1.32 21.41 -49.21
CA ILE A 825 -1.05 22.31 -50.34
C ILE A 825 0.30 21.95 -50.91
N ILE A 826 0.36 21.85 -52.23
CA ILE A 826 1.57 21.52 -52.98
C ILE A 826 2.00 22.69 -53.84
N ALA A 827 3.31 22.83 -54.00
CA ALA A 827 3.93 23.69 -54.99
C ALA A 827 4.22 22.88 -56.26
N LEU A 828 3.80 23.40 -57.41
CA LEU A 828 3.93 22.76 -58.71
C LEU A 828 4.90 23.54 -59.59
N GLU A 829 5.82 22.81 -60.21
CA GLU A 829 6.71 23.40 -61.21
C GLU A 829 5.90 23.83 -62.45
N PRO A 830 6.10 25.06 -62.97
CA PRO A 830 5.26 25.60 -64.05
C PRO A 830 5.35 24.81 -65.35
N SER A 831 6.52 24.23 -65.66
CA SER A 831 6.82 23.59 -66.94
C SER A 831 6.24 22.18 -67.07
N ASN A 832 6.27 21.38 -66.01
CA ASN A 832 5.91 19.95 -66.05
C ASN A 832 4.89 19.51 -64.98
N GLN A 833 4.42 20.43 -64.12
CA GLN A 833 3.49 20.15 -63.03
C GLN A 833 3.98 19.07 -62.05
N ASN A 834 5.29 18.94 -61.85
CA ASN A 834 5.86 18.12 -60.80
C ASN A 834 5.69 18.78 -59.44
N VAL A 835 5.50 17.94 -58.42
CA VAL A 835 5.37 18.37 -57.02
C VAL A 835 6.76 18.71 -56.50
N ILE A 836 7.02 19.99 -56.25
CA ILE A 836 8.32 20.53 -55.82
C ILE A 836 8.31 21.04 -54.37
N GLY A 837 7.16 21.01 -53.72
CA GLY A 837 7.02 21.35 -52.32
C GLY A 837 5.64 20.99 -51.77
N GLY A 838 5.52 20.92 -50.45
CA GLY A 838 4.28 20.62 -49.75
C GLY A 838 4.19 21.30 -48.39
N ILE A 839 2.97 21.54 -47.90
CA ILE A 839 2.70 21.96 -46.51
C ILE A 839 1.36 21.37 -46.06
N ILE A 840 1.30 20.96 -44.79
CA ILE A 840 0.08 20.40 -44.20
C ILE A 840 -0.67 21.51 -43.47
N LEU A 841 -1.99 21.52 -43.63
CA LEU A 841 -2.89 22.36 -42.84
C LEU A 841 -4.00 21.50 -42.24
N PHE A 842 -4.47 21.89 -41.06
CA PHE A 842 -5.50 21.16 -40.33
C PHE A 842 -6.34 22.12 -39.47
N THR A 843 -7.46 21.62 -38.95
CA THR A 843 -8.31 22.35 -37.99
C THR A 843 -8.38 21.62 -36.66
N ASN A 844 -8.79 22.27 -35.57
CA ASN A 844 -9.05 21.59 -34.27
C ASN A 844 -10.15 20.52 -34.32
N LYS A 845 -10.89 20.40 -35.43
CA LYS A 845 -11.90 19.37 -35.67
C LYS A 845 -11.40 18.22 -36.56
N SER A 846 -10.19 18.30 -37.10
CA SER A 846 -9.57 17.24 -37.91
C SER A 846 -9.05 16.08 -37.06
N ASN A 847 -8.93 14.89 -37.65
CA ASN A 847 -8.29 13.76 -36.98
C ASN A 847 -6.80 14.00 -36.69
N LEU A 848 -6.13 14.86 -37.46
CA LEU A 848 -4.72 15.22 -37.22
C LEU A 848 -4.53 16.06 -35.95
N ALA A 849 -5.56 16.80 -35.50
CA ALA A 849 -5.48 17.68 -34.33
C ALA A 849 -5.19 16.94 -33.01
N LYS A 850 -5.48 15.64 -32.93
CA LYS A 850 -5.17 14.83 -31.75
C LYS A 850 -3.65 14.78 -31.46
N TYR A 851 -2.81 14.91 -32.49
CA TYR A 851 -1.35 14.95 -32.33
C TYR A 851 -0.83 16.32 -31.87
N TYR A 852 -1.70 17.35 -31.88
CA TYR A 852 -1.43 18.69 -31.37
C TYR A 852 -2.59 19.22 -30.50
N PRO A 853 -2.89 18.58 -29.34
CA PRO A 853 -4.04 18.90 -28.49
C PRO A 853 -4.13 20.35 -28.02
N PHE A 854 -2.99 21.04 -28.00
CA PHE A 854 -2.84 22.42 -27.55
C PHE A 854 -3.26 23.47 -28.59
N VAL A 855 -3.68 23.08 -29.81
CA VAL A 855 -4.02 24.01 -30.90
C VAL A 855 -5.06 25.06 -30.49
N GLU A 856 -6.02 24.69 -29.65
CA GLU A 856 -7.03 25.61 -29.14
C GLU A 856 -6.46 26.58 -28.10
N GLU A 857 -5.58 26.10 -27.21
CA GLU A 857 -4.91 26.94 -26.20
C GLU A 857 -4.03 28.00 -26.86
N ALA A 858 -3.27 27.61 -27.89
CA ALA A 858 -2.38 28.50 -28.63
C ALA A 858 -3.15 29.64 -29.33
N CYS A 859 -4.29 29.33 -29.94
CA CYS A 859 -5.03 30.25 -30.79
C CYS A 859 -6.08 31.11 -30.06
N LEU A 860 -6.59 30.67 -28.90
CA LEU A 860 -7.68 31.35 -28.16
C LEU A 860 -7.23 32.01 -26.84
N GLY A 861 -6.04 31.67 -26.35
CA GLY A 861 -5.53 32.14 -25.05
C GLY A 861 -6.27 31.53 -23.86
N THR A 862 -5.70 31.67 -22.66
CA THR A 862 -6.21 31.03 -21.42
C THR A 862 -7.47 31.68 -20.84
N GLY A 863 -7.90 32.85 -21.34
CA GLY A 863 -8.92 33.69 -20.71
C GLY A 863 -10.23 33.90 -21.49
N THR A 864 -10.32 33.47 -22.75
CA THR A 864 -11.49 33.76 -23.62
C THR A 864 -11.98 32.53 -24.34
N TYR A 865 -12.55 31.59 -23.58
CA TYR A 865 -13.15 30.40 -24.15
C TYR A 865 -14.50 30.73 -24.81
N ARG A 866 -14.50 31.06 -26.11
CA ARG A 866 -15.70 30.93 -26.92
C ARG A 866 -15.89 29.44 -27.20
N LYS A 867 -16.89 28.85 -26.56
CA LYS A 867 -17.29 27.45 -26.78
C LYS A 867 -17.44 27.23 -28.30
N GLU A 868 -16.61 26.34 -28.87
CA GLU A 868 -16.64 25.89 -30.27
C GLU A 868 -15.94 26.74 -31.36
N ALA A 869 -15.12 27.73 -30.99
CA ALA A 869 -14.33 28.47 -31.98
C ALA A 869 -13.43 27.54 -32.83
N LEU A 870 -13.49 27.72 -34.16
CA LEU A 870 -12.67 26.97 -35.11
C LEU A 870 -11.28 27.61 -35.18
N VAL A 871 -10.23 26.81 -35.06
CA VAL A 871 -8.83 27.28 -35.16
C VAL A 871 -8.05 26.41 -36.13
N GLY A 872 -7.09 27.02 -36.82
CA GLY A 872 -6.25 26.35 -37.82
C GLY A 872 -4.86 26.01 -37.29
N GLY A 873 -4.23 25.04 -37.93
CA GLY A 873 -2.81 24.75 -37.78
C GLY A 873 -2.16 24.53 -39.14
N ILE A 874 -0.92 24.97 -39.29
CA ILE A 874 -0.06 24.66 -40.45
C ILE A 874 1.27 24.07 -39.95
N VAL A 875 1.77 23.04 -40.63
CA VAL A 875 2.96 22.31 -40.16
C VAL A 875 3.70 21.63 -41.32
N GLY A 876 4.99 21.35 -41.10
CA GLY A 876 5.83 20.52 -41.94
C GLY A 876 6.07 21.01 -43.37
N PRO A 877 6.43 22.27 -43.64
CA PRO A 877 6.76 22.69 -45.01
C PRO A 877 7.98 21.93 -45.56
N VAL A 878 7.81 21.18 -46.64
CA VAL A 878 8.87 20.40 -47.33
C VAL A 878 9.09 20.94 -48.74
N ILE A 879 10.34 21.04 -49.18
CA ILE A 879 10.72 21.51 -50.53
C ILE A 879 11.64 20.47 -51.17
N ASP A 880 11.52 20.29 -52.49
CA ASP A 880 12.43 19.42 -53.24
C ASP A 880 13.87 19.96 -53.17
N PRO A 881 14.84 19.16 -52.72
CA PRO A 881 16.23 19.58 -52.54
C PRO A 881 16.88 20.15 -53.81
N SER A 882 16.40 19.76 -54.99
CA SER A 882 16.87 20.26 -56.29
C SER A 882 16.70 21.78 -56.44
N TYR A 883 15.90 22.41 -55.59
CA TYR A 883 15.62 23.85 -55.57
C TYR A 883 16.20 24.57 -54.33
N SER A 884 17.35 24.12 -53.82
CA SER A 884 18.01 24.67 -52.62
C SER A 884 18.18 26.20 -52.62
N ASN A 885 18.40 26.82 -53.78
CA ASN A 885 18.54 28.28 -53.92
C ASN A 885 17.20 29.06 -53.83
N LEU A 886 16.06 28.36 -53.94
CA LEU A 886 14.70 28.93 -53.91
C LEU A 886 13.88 28.42 -52.73
N THR A 887 14.46 27.60 -51.84
CA THR A 887 13.78 26.96 -50.71
C THR A 887 12.99 27.94 -49.86
N GLU A 888 13.57 29.08 -49.48
CA GLU A 888 12.88 30.07 -48.64
C GLU A 888 11.68 30.71 -49.34
N ILE A 889 11.83 31.04 -50.64
CA ILE A 889 10.74 31.62 -51.43
C ILE A 889 9.58 30.63 -51.54
N PHE A 890 9.88 29.35 -51.80
CA PHE A 890 8.86 28.31 -51.89
C PHE A 890 8.21 27.99 -50.55
N LYS A 891 8.98 27.96 -49.45
CA LYS A 891 8.45 27.81 -48.09
C LYS A 891 7.49 28.94 -47.74
N PHE A 892 7.88 30.19 -47.95
CA PHE A 892 7.00 31.34 -47.69
C PHE A 892 5.78 31.35 -48.60
N GLY A 893 5.92 30.93 -49.86
CA GLY A 893 4.80 30.76 -50.78
C GLY A 893 3.79 29.71 -50.28
N LEU A 894 4.26 28.53 -49.89
CA LEU A 894 3.42 27.47 -49.30
C LEU A 894 2.70 27.96 -48.04
N ILE A 895 3.43 28.62 -47.13
CA ILE A 895 2.85 29.18 -45.90
C ILE A 895 1.77 30.22 -46.24
N CYS A 896 2.05 31.19 -47.11
CA CYS A 896 1.08 32.19 -47.52
C CYS A 896 -0.14 31.56 -48.18
N SER A 897 0.05 30.57 -49.06
CA SER A 897 -1.05 29.83 -49.70
C SER A 897 -1.91 29.07 -48.68
N ALA A 898 -1.29 28.45 -47.67
CA ALA A 898 -2.01 27.78 -46.58
C ALA A 898 -2.83 28.76 -45.74
N VAL A 899 -2.25 29.90 -45.37
CA VAL A 899 -2.98 30.96 -44.65
C VAL A 899 -4.12 31.53 -45.49
N THR A 900 -3.90 31.78 -46.78
CA THR A 900 -4.95 32.21 -47.71
C THR A 900 -6.06 31.17 -47.83
N TYR A 901 -5.73 29.88 -47.90
CA TYR A 901 -6.73 28.81 -47.94
C TYR A 901 -7.58 28.79 -46.68
N LEU A 902 -6.95 28.85 -45.50
CA LEU A 902 -7.66 28.88 -44.23
C LEU A 902 -8.59 30.10 -44.14
N LYS A 903 -8.11 31.26 -44.58
CA LYS A 903 -8.91 32.49 -44.61
C LYS A 903 -10.14 32.34 -45.52
N SER A 904 -9.95 31.95 -46.77
CA SER A 904 -11.02 31.90 -47.76
C SER A 904 -12.11 30.86 -47.44
N ASN A 905 -11.75 29.76 -46.77
CA ASN A 905 -12.69 28.67 -46.51
C ASN A 905 -13.32 28.74 -45.11
N TYR A 906 -12.68 29.41 -44.14
CA TYR A 906 -13.11 29.35 -42.74
C TYR A 906 -13.35 30.71 -42.06
N CYS A 907 -13.03 31.86 -42.67
CA CYS A 907 -13.34 33.18 -42.08
C CYS A 907 -14.77 33.66 -42.34
N ASP A 908 -15.38 33.33 -43.48
CA ASP A 908 -16.70 33.86 -43.92
C ASP A 908 -17.89 32.91 -43.66
N ILE A 909 -17.71 31.86 -42.86
CA ILE A 909 -18.80 30.96 -42.48
C ILE A 909 -19.76 31.75 -41.56
N ASN A 910 -21.01 32.01 -42.00
CA ASN A 910 -22.08 32.73 -41.28
C ASN A 910 -22.54 32.03 -39.96
N SER A 911 -21.64 31.79 -39.00
CA SER A 911 -21.96 31.16 -37.72
C SER A 911 -20.93 31.49 -36.64
N ALA A 912 -21.22 31.12 -35.38
CA ALA A 912 -20.35 31.20 -34.22
C ALA A 912 -18.99 30.46 -34.33
N ASN A 913 -18.67 29.87 -35.50
CA ASN A 913 -17.51 29.03 -35.79
C ASN A 913 -16.48 29.67 -36.75
N SER A 914 -16.46 31.00 -36.93
CA SER A 914 -15.46 31.64 -37.80
C SER A 914 -14.04 31.50 -37.26
N MET A 915 -13.10 31.13 -38.13
CA MET A 915 -11.69 31.04 -37.78
C MET A 915 -11.05 32.44 -37.79
N ASN A 916 -10.38 32.80 -36.70
CA ASN A 916 -9.67 34.09 -36.60
C ASN A 916 -8.18 33.93 -36.25
N SER A 917 -7.71 32.73 -35.95
CA SER A 917 -6.32 32.46 -35.59
C SER A 917 -5.86 31.12 -36.17
N CYS A 918 -4.57 31.03 -36.47
CA CYS A 918 -3.90 29.81 -36.92
C CYS A 918 -2.53 29.69 -36.27
N MET A 919 -2.13 28.49 -35.88
CA MET A 919 -0.78 28.22 -35.36
C MET A 919 0.14 27.60 -36.41
N MET A 920 1.43 27.85 -36.27
CA MET A 920 2.49 27.17 -36.99
C MET A 920 3.41 26.48 -35.98
N VAL A 921 3.67 25.19 -36.20
CA VAL A 921 4.53 24.37 -35.33
C VAL A 921 5.90 24.20 -36.00
N GLU A 922 6.96 24.05 -35.19
CA GLU A 922 8.34 23.73 -35.62
C GLU A 922 9.06 24.83 -36.43
N VAL A 923 8.98 26.07 -35.96
CA VAL A 923 9.78 27.16 -36.54
C VAL A 923 11.17 27.20 -35.88
N MET A 924 12.19 26.71 -36.58
CA MET A 924 13.58 26.78 -36.14
C MET A 924 14.10 28.23 -36.10
N ASP A 925 14.92 28.55 -35.09
CA ASP A 925 15.60 29.86 -35.02
C ASP A 925 16.51 30.11 -36.23
N GLY A 926 16.54 31.37 -36.71
CA GLY A 926 17.38 31.80 -37.83
C GLY A 926 16.64 32.62 -38.89
N LYS A 927 17.05 32.49 -40.17
CA LYS A 927 16.46 33.25 -41.29
C LYS A 927 14.96 32.95 -41.50
N SER A 928 14.56 31.69 -41.32
CA SER A 928 13.16 31.26 -41.48
C SER A 928 12.24 31.86 -40.40
N PHE A 929 12.68 31.90 -39.14
CA PHE A 929 11.96 32.53 -38.03
C PHE A 929 11.63 34.01 -38.30
N ASN A 930 12.63 34.78 -38.73
CA ASN A 930 12.43 36.20 -39.07
C ASN A 930 11.52 36.40 -40.30
N GLY A 931 11.61 35.50 -41.29
CA GLY A 931 10.72 35.51 -42.44
C GLY A 931 9.27 35.21 -42.08
N ILE A 932 9.03 34.26 -41.18
CA ILE A 932 7.70 33.89 -40.69
C ILE A 932 7.09 35.02 -39.82
N LYS A 933 7.91 35.71 -39.02
CA LYS A 933 7.49 36.96 -38.35
C LYS A 933 7.05 38.03 -39.34
N ALA A 934 7.78 38.20 -40.46
CA ALA A 934 7.40 39.15 -41.51
C ALA A 934 6.09 38.77 -42.24
N ILE A 935 5.65 37.51 -42.14
CA ILE A 935 4.33 37.05 -42.61
C ILE A 935 3.22 37.38 -41.59
N GLY A 936 3.55 37.77 -40.36
CA GLY A 936 2.62 38.20 -39.33
C GLY A 936 2.43 37.21 -38.17
N PHE A 937 3.17 36.11 -38.16
CA PHE A 937 3.15 35.14 -37.06
C PHE A 937 3.97 35.67 -35.87
N GLU A 938 3.43 35.56 -34.66
CA GLU A 938 4.11 35.93 -33.41
C GLU A 938 4.48 34.69 -32.59
N PRO A 939 5.62 34.68 -31.87
CA PRO A 939 6.04 33.53 -31.08
C PRO A 939 5.10 33.33 -29.87
N TRP A 940 4.67 32.09 -29.65
CA TRP A 940 3.83 31.70 -28.51
C TRP A 940 4.59 30.90 -27.46
N ARG A 941 5.32 29.85 -27.85
CA ARG A 941 6.16 29.03 -26.95
C ARG A 941 7.43 28.55 -27.65
N GLN A 942 8.50 28.34 -26.89
CA GLN A 942 9.76 27.73 -27.31
C GLN A 942 9.92 26.35 -26.67
N TYR A 943 10.54 25.39 -27.37
CA TYR A 943 10.83 24.07 -26.82
C TYR A 943 12.12 23.45 -27.40
N HIS A 944 12.64 22.44 -26.70
CA HIS A 944 13.86 21.71 -27.04
C HIS A 944 13.64 20.20 -26.86
N SER A 945 14.34 19.39 -27.65
CA SER A 945 14.49 17.94 -27.44
C SER A 945 15.87 17.64 -26.87
N TYR A 946 16.03 16.50 -26.18
CA TYR A 946 17.32 16.05 -25.66
C TYR A 946 17.68 14.65 -26.18
N TYR A 947 18.94 14.47 -26.58
CA TYR A 947 19.49 13.23 -27.13
C TYR A 947 20.26 12.42 -26.09
N ASP A 948 20.07 11.11 -26.04
CA ASP A 948 20.89 10.19 -25.24
C ASP A 948 22.23 9.88 -25.96
N ARG A 949 23.17 10.84 -25.97
CA ARG A 949 24.48 10.66 -26.64
C ARG A 949 25.43 9.73 -25.89
N GLN A 950 25.26 9.52 -24.57
CA GLN A 950 26.22 8.75 -23.77
C GLN A 950 26.19 7.23 -24.04
N ARG A 951 25.21 6.70 -24.79
CA ARG A 951 25.10 5.25 -25.05
C ARG A 951 25.39 4.80 -26.48
N GLU A 952 25.42 5.68 -27.47
CA GLU A 952 25.89 5.32 -28.82
C GLU A 952 27.37 4.87 -28.78
N GLU A 953 28.20 5.47 -27.92
CA GLU A 953 29.60 5.03 -27.73
C GLU A 953 29.71 3.67 -27.00
N LEU A 954 28.83 3.39 -26.04
CA LEU A 954 28.83 2.13 -25.28
C LEU A 954 28.29 0.93 -26.07
N ILE A 955 27.41 1.16 -27.04
CA ILE A 955 26.93 0.11 -27.97
C ILE A 955 28.03 -0.21 -29.00
N ASN A 956 28.71 0.80 -29.55
CA ASN A 956 29.83 0.60 -30.48
C ASN A 956 31.06 -0.06 -29.82
N LEU A 957 31.27 0.12 -28.51
CA LEU A 957 32.32 -0.57 -27.75
C LEU A 957 32.02 -2.07 -27.47
N LYS A 958 30.79 -2.54 -27.69
CA LYS A 958 30.43 -3.96 -27.56
C LYS A 958 30.57 -4.77 -28.85
N GLU A 959 30.70 -4.12 -30.00
CA GLU A 959 30.96 -4.79 -31.28
C GLU A 959 32.45 -4.97 -31.58
N THR A 960 33.34 -4.48 -30.69
CA THR A 960 34.80 -4.58 -30.84
C THR A 960 35.52 -5.31 -29.70
N ASN A 961 34.82 -6.17 -28.93
CA ASN A 961 35.45 -7.10 -27.98
C ASN A 961 34.85 -8.51 -28.03
#